data_AF-A0A524F529-F1
#
_entry.id   AF-A0A524F529-F1
#
_cell.length_a   1.000
_cell.length_b   1.000
_cell.length_c   1.000
_cell.angle_alpha   90.00
_cell.angle_beta   90.00
_cell.angle_gamma   90.00
#
_symmetry.space_group_name_H-M   'P 1'
#
loop_
_entity.id
_entity.type
_entity.pdbx_description
1 polymer ?
#
loop_
_entity_poly.entity_id
_entity_poly.type
_entity_poly.pdbx_seq_one_letter_code
_entity_poly.pdbx_strand_id
1 'polypeptide(L)'
;MAKDKKEKKQRRKRQKGYYRFQSPMGTALRLLFLSIFVQFPGQNKSALAMVLEIFLADENFSFSAMLPVYIAIGVFIICLIIKKKWPRVVPILCNTIMFIWLGLYMAYMSRYIVELLGYIIIDTSYITPVMIVEGVVGLFWYIMSFNTINRMQKSFSDLDPESDSMIVVIWVLIILVHIFGILASISAFLQPGIDFLGASGYETMISFVMYIFPAIYVIRLVMNGLRVIREFRRSKKSSWGIQQALLVVLFIFAWIPLLGHIIDGGMNYRDHSVYNTRPTGNSEFREYVESMGYETYAVQSSLSSLIRMNRSVCLVVFDPKQTYNPLAEVPFFIEMFDANRTFDFSMLICDDHGSTTSLMTEMFLSSAAAAGSLSSTVPLALFAKGTLIDNATYDTAPWFPIIEDFTSHPTTSGVSQVVLSRASAVLGGDLLSFFGWETIGRSSTSYSFVDVNGDNMYKYEDDNFPIPEALINVLADFAGLYFPEGIPLGGYPQVTFAAKEISAGKRIFLSSDASLFDNDLITRYDNLQFANNIIEWLTEGDRDIAIVFDESHNAPYGRREFNSAAMFGMFQGYINWLSTNPFLSWIYPLWAVRVIARWVPKDKDKKRKKKKQEEEIEEEIKELQFRTSSFFAEKINWYRINKEYNQALVLLYRRLERKINKMMGGTPPTVDTIVAQIKEAQQQYMKSEELDRIKNFLIKMEQVKSKQIEIIDEKEFHDMFFEMEWTNEHIRHF
;
A
#
# COMPACT_ATOMS: atom_id res chain seq x y z
N MET A 1 28.34 4.01 -48.83
CA MET A 1 28.29 5.34 -48.14
C MET A 1 27.17 6.28 -48.63
N ALA A 2 27.01 6.54 -49.94
CA ALA A 2 25.97 7.46 -50.43
C ALA A 2 24.52 6.96 -50.21
N LYS A 3 24.29 5.65 -50.36
CA LYS A 3 23.00 4.99 -50.09
C LYS A 3 22.58 5.12 -48.61
N ASP A 4 23.56 4.93 -47.72
CA ASP A 4 23.39 5.00 -46.26
C ASP A 4 23.13 6.45 -45.76
N LYS A 5 23.76 7.46 -46.38
CA LYS A 5 23.43 8.88 -46.15
C LYS A 5 22.03 9.25 -46.64
N LYS A 6 21.58 8.68 -47.76
CA LYS A 6 20.23 8.93 -48.32
C LYS A 6 19.14 8.30 -47.42
N GLU A 7 19.41 7.12 -46.89
CA GLU A 7 18.52 6.40 -45.99
C GLU A 7 18.43 7.07 -44.60
N LYS A 8 19.55 7.55 -44.04
CA LYS A 8 19.55 8.38 -42.81
C LYS A 8 18.81 9.70 -43.02
N LYS A 9 18.90 10.33 -44.20
CA LYS A 9 18.19 11.58 -44.52
C LYS A 9 16.68 11.36 -44.71
N GLN A 10 16.26 10.22 -45.28
CA GLN A 10 14.85 9.83 -45.36
C GLN A 10 14.26 9.45 -43.99
N ARG A 11 15.01 8.75 -43.13
CA ARG A 11 14.58 8.46 -41.74
C ARG A 11 14.40 9.75 -40.93
N ARG A 12 15.32 10.72 -41.05
CA ARG A 12 15.18 12.05 -40.41
C ARG A 12 14.01 12.88 -40.95
N LYS A 13 13.67 12.78 -42.24
CA LYS A 13 12.48 13.43 -42.83
C LYS A 13 11.17 12.75 -42.37
N ARG A 14 11.13 11.43 -42.27
CA ARG A 14 9.97 10.68 -41.74
C ARG A 14 9.72 10.96 -40.25
N GLN A 15 10.78 11.08 -39.44
CA GLN A 15 10.66 11.49 -38.04
C GLN A 15 10.15 12.93 -37.89
N LYS A 16 10.59 13.88 -38.73
CA LYS A 16 10.09 15.27 -38.67
C LYS A 16 8.63 15.43 -39.14
N GLY A 17 8.14 14.55 -40.02
CA GLY A 17 6.73 14.54 -40.47
C GLY A 17 5.76 14.01 -39.41
N TYR A 18 6.20 13.05 -38.58
CA TYR A 18 5.36 12.42 -37.55
C TYR A 18 5.04 13.33 -36.35
N TYR A 19 5.89 14.33 -36.07
CA TYR A 19 5.66 15.31 -35.01
C TYR A 19 4.78 16.51 -35.43
N ARG A 20 4.31 16.55 -36.69
CA ARG A 20 3.51 17.67 -37.23
C ARG A 20 2.00 17.40 -37.31
N PHE A 21 1.54 16.21 -36.92
CA PHE A 21 0.11 15.90 -36.85
C PHE A 21 -0.32 15.61 -35.41
N GLN A 22 -1.23 16.48 -34.92
CA GLN A 22 -1.84 16.50 -33.59
C GLN A 22 -0.89 16.68 -32.41
N SER A 23 -0.61 17.94 -32.04
CA SER A 23 -0.05 18.23 -30.72
C SER A 23 -1.10 17.92 -29.65
N PRO A 24 -0.73 17.25 -28.54
CA PRO A 24 -1.61 17.05 -27.38
C PRO A 24 -2.24 18.37 -26.89
N MET A 25 -1.51 19.48 -27.10
CA MET A 25 -1.92 20.85 -26.85
C MET A 25 -3.22 21.24 -27.57
N GLY A 26 -3.43 20.84 -28.83
CA GLY A 26 -4.65 21.16 -29.56
C GLY A 26 -5.88 20.38 -29.07
N THR A 27 -5.69 19.18 -28.53
CA THR A 27 -6.78 18.37 -27.96
C THR A 27 -7.13 18.83 -26.55
N ALA A 28 -6.14 19.15 -25.71
CA ALA A 28 -6.35 19.65 -24.36
C ALA A 28 -7.02 21.05 -24.35
N LEU A 29 -6.58 21.99 -25.21
CA LEU A 29 -7.22 23.30 -25.34
C LEU A 29 -8.64 23.23 -25.88
N ARG A 30 -8.93 22.29 -26.80
CA ARG A 30 -10.30 22.07 -27.30
C ARG A 30 -11.20 21.45 -26.24
N LEU A 31 -10.70 20.55 -25.41
CA LEU A 31 -11.46 19.95 -24.31
C LEU A 31 -11.74 20.97 -23.20
N LEU A 32 -10.77 21.84 -22.88
CA LEU A 32 -10.93 22.94 -21.92
C LEU A 32 -11.89 24.02 -22.45
N PHE A 33 -11.93 24.25 -23.77
CA PHE A 33 -12.94 25.11 -24.41
C PHE A 33 -14.32 24.46 -24.46
N LEU A 34 -14.42 23.15 -24.69
CA LEU A 34 -15.69 22.41 -24.71
C LEU A 34 -16.32 22.32 -23.31
N SER A 35 -15.53 22.11 -22.25
CA SER A 35 -16.04 22.09 -20.87
C SER A 35 -16.56 23.45 -20.40
N ILE A 36 -16.12 24.56 -21.01
CA ILE A 36 -16.60 25.91 -20.70
C ILE A 36 -17.84 26.28 -21.54
N PHE A 37 -18.14 25.57 -22.63
CA PHE A 37 -19.14 26.00 -23.63
C PHE A 37 -20.19 24.98 -24.09
N VAL A 38 -20.36 23.82 -23.44
CA VAL A 38 -21.54 22.97 -23.72
C VAL A 38 -22.80 23.65 -23.16
N GLN A 39 -23.40 24.51 -23.98
CA GLN A 39 -24.73 25.10 -23.78
C GLN A 39 -25.82 24.10 -24.19
N PHE A 40 -26.82 23.93 -23.31
CA PHE A 40 -28.15 23.48 -23.71
C PHE A 40 -28.81 24.59 -24.54
N PRO A 41 -29.35 24.30 -25.74
CA PRO A 41 -30.15 25.26 -26.47
C PRO A 41 -31.57 25.27 -25.88
N GLY A 42 -31.92 26.35 -25.18
CA GLY A 42 -33.31 26.71 -24.90
C GLY A 42 -33.77 26.52 -23.45
N GLN A 43 -34.16 27.65 -22.84
CA GLN A 43 -35.04 27.82 -21.68
C GLN A 43 -34.66 27.12 -20.35
N ASN A 44 -33.80 27.78 -19.57
CA ASN A 44 -34.11 28.25 -18.21
C ASN A 44 -32.86 28.87 -17.57
N LYS A 45 -32.87 30.20 -17.38
CA LYS A 45 -31.81 30.90 -16.63
C LYS A 45 -31.82 30.56 -15.13
N SER A 46 -32.88 29.92 -14.62
CA SER A 46 -33.03 29.52 -13.21
C SER A 46 -32.16 28.33 -12.82
N ALA A 47 -32.00 27.32 -13.70
CA ALA A 47 -31.19 26.14 -13.40
C ALA A 47 -29.69 26.47 -13.31
N LEU A 48 -29.19 27.37 -14.17
CA LEU A 48 -27.80 27.79 -14.12
C LEU A 48 -27.50 28.65 -12.88
N ALA A 49 -28.44 29.50 -12.47
CA ALA A 49 -28.32 30.31 -11.26
C ALA A 49 -28.36 29.45 -9.99
N MET A 50 -29.25 28.45 -9.94
CA MET A 50 -29.34 27.48 -8.85
C MET A 50 -28.08 26.62 -8.75
N VAL A 51 -27.52 26.16 -9.89
CA VAL A 51 -26.24 25.43 -9.91
C VAL A 51 -25.08 26.33 -9.47
N LEU A 52 -25.07 27.61 -9.85
CA LEU A 52 -24.04 28.56 -9.38
C LEU A 52 -24.18 28.90 -7.89
N GLU A 53 -25.40 29.02 -7.38
CA GLU A 53 -25.66 29.23 -5.95
C GLU A 53 -25.23 28.00 -5.13
N ILE A 54 -25.52 26.78 -5.58
CA ILE A 54 -25.04 25.55 -4.94
C ILE A 54 -23.50 25.48 -4.96
N PHE A 55 -22.86 25.87 -6.07
CA PHE A 55 -21.40 25.95 -6.19
C PHE A 55 -20.75 26.99 -5.28
N LEU A 56 -21.48 28.06 -4.92
CA LEU A 56 -20.99 29.15 -4.09
C LEU A 56 -21.41 29.01 -2.61
N ALA A 57 -22.45 28.23 -2.32
CA ALA A 57 -22.97 27.99 -0.97
C ALA A 57 -22.29 26.80 -0.25
N ASP A 58 -21.59 25.92 -0.97
CA ASP A 58 -20.79 24.87 -0.35
C ASP A 58 -19.48 25.46 0.21
N GLU A 59 -19.51 25.92 1.46
CA GLU A 59 -18.31 26.34 2.21
C GLU A 59 -17.27 25.20 2.35
N ASN A 60 -17.65 23.95 2.04
CA ASN A 60 -16.77 22.78 2.00
C ASN A 60 -16.22 22.48 0.59
N PHE A 61 -16.17 23.45 -0.32
CA PHE A 61 -15.37 23.37 -1.55
C PHE A 61 -13.87 23.30 -1.19
N SER A 62 -13.49 22.15 -0.67
CA SER A 62 -12.28 21.97 0.10
C SER A 62 -11.10 22.00 -0.86
N PHE A 63 -10.04 22.66 -0.40
CA PHE A 63 -8.75 22.72 -1.07
C PHE A 63 -8.28 21.33 -1.57
N SER A 64 -8.71 20.24 -0.93
CA SER A 64 -8.43 18.85 -1.32
C SER A 64 -8.98 18.41 -2.68
N ALA A 65 -10.13 18.95 -3.14
CA ALA A 65 -10.68 18.62 -4.46
C ALA A 65 -9.93 19.34 -5.59
N MET A 66 -9.44 20.55 -5.32
CA MET A 66 -8.64 21.36 -6.26
C MET A 66 -7.13 21.06 -6.18
N LEU A 67 -6.64 20.48 -5.08
CA LEU A 67 -5.23 20.16 -4.86
C LEU A 67 -4.65 19.24 -5.96
N PRO A 68 -5.33 18.17 -6.43
CA PRO A 68 -4.87 17.38 -7.56
C PRO A 68 -4.77 18.17 -8.87
N VAL A 69 -5.65 19.16 -9.07
CA VAL A 69 -5.63 20.05 -10.24
C VAL A 69 -4.41 20.98 -10.16
N TYR A 70 -4.16 21.58 -9.00
CA TYR A 70 -2.99 22.43 -8.79
C TYR A 70 -1.67 21.64 -8.88
N ILE A 71 -1.61 20.43 -8.34
CA ILE A 71 -0.46 19.52 -8.49
C ILE A 71 -0.27 19.15 -9.96
N ALA A 72 -1.34 18.81 -10.70
CA ALA A 72 -1.24 18.50 -12.12
C ALA A 72 -0.71 19.68 -12.94
N ILE A 73 -1.17 20.90 -12.65
CA ILE A 73 -0.68 22.13 -13.29
C ILE A 73 0.79 22.39 -12.93
N GLY A 74 1.15 22.27 -11.65
CA GLY A 74 2.53 22.45 -11.18
C GLY A 74 3.50 21.46 -11.81
N VAL A 75 3.16 20.17 -11.83
CA VAL A 75 3.97 19.12 -12.47
C VAL A 75 4.01 19.32 -13.99
N PHE A 76 2.93 19.80 -14.63
CA PHE A 76 2.93 20.15 -16.04
C PHE A 76 3.90 21.30 -16.36
N ILE A 77 3.94 22.35 -15.53
CA ILE A 77 4.89 23.46 -15.66
C ILE A 77 6.33 22.96 -15.48
N ILE A 78 6.59 22.10 -14.48
CA ILE A 78 7.90 21.46 -14.29
C ILE A 78 8.30 20.64 -15.51
N CYS A 79 7.36 19.89 -16.10
CA CYS A 79 7.56 19.14 -17.34
C CYS A 79 7.95 20.05 -18.52
N LEU A 80 7.38 21.24 -18.64
CA LEU A 80 7.77 22.22 -19.66
C LEU A 80 9.21 22.72 -19.45
N ILE A 81 9.62 22.94 -18.20
CA ILE A 81 10.96 23.41 -17.85
C ILE A 81 12.02 22.34 -18.17
N ILE A 82 11.77 21.07 -17.82
CA ILE A 82 12.73 19.98 -18.04
C ILE A 82 12.72 19.42 -19.47
N LYS A 83 11.77 19.83 -20.33
CA LYS A 83 11.65 19.38 -21.74
C LYS A 83 12.92 19.56 -22.56
N LYS A 84 13.69 20.62 -22.29
CA LYS A 84 14.94 20.88 -23.01
C LYS A 84 16.03 19.85 -22.66
N LYS A 85 16.02 19.33 -21.43
CA LYS A 85 17.00 18.38 -20.90
C LYS A 85 16.57 16.92 -21.11
N TRP A 86 15.27 16.63 -21.10
CA TRP A 86 14.70 15.27 -21.20
C TRP A 86 13.53 15.18 -22.19
N PRO A 87 13.73 15.48 -23.50
CA PRO A 87 12.65 15.62 -24.47
C PRO A 87 11.82 14.34 -24.70
N ARG A 88 12.37 13.17 -24.34
CA ARG A 88 11.67 11.87 -24.46
C ARG A 88 10.85 11.49 -23.22
N VAL A 89 11.23 11.98 -22.04
CA VAL A 89 10.55 11.67 -20.77
C VAL A 89 9.34 12.57 -20.55
N VAL A 90 9.40 13.81 -21.02
CA VAL A 90 8.33 14.80 -20.85
C VAL A 90 6.98 14.39 -21.45
N PRO A 91 6.89 13.84 -22.68
CA PRO A 91 5.61 13.34 -23.22
C PRO A 91 4.98 12.25 -22.34
N ILE A 92 5.80 11.41 -21.72
CA ILE A 92 5.35 10.31 -20.86
C ILE A 92 4.80 10.84 -19.54
N LEU A 93 5.52 11.77 -18.90
CA LEU A 93 5.05 12.45 -17.68
C LEU A 93 3.76 13.24 -17.95
N CYS A 94 3.70 14.02 -19.03
CA CYS A 94 2.50 14.77 -19.39
C CYS A 94 1.29 13.85 -19.63
N ASN A 95 1.47 12.73 -20.33
CA ASN A 95 0.38 11.76 -20.54
C ASN A 95 -0.05 11.08 -19.24
N THR A 96 0.89 10.79 -18.33
CA THR A 96 0.62 10.22 -17.01
C THR A 96 -0.17 11.20 -16.13
N ILE A 97 0.24 12.47 -16.08
CA ILE A 97 -0.43 13.53 -15.33
C ILE A 97 -1.84 13.77 -15.88
N MET A 98 -1.98 13.86 -17.21
CA MET A 98 -3.28 13.98 -17.86
C MET A 98 -4.19 12.80 -17.53
N PHE A 99 -3.66 11.59 -17.49
CA PHE A 99 -4.42 10.39 -17.13
C PHE A 99 -4.92 10.44 -15.69
N ILE A 100 -4.04 10.76 -14.74
CA ILE A 100 -4.39 10.90 -13.31
C ILE A 100 -5.41 12.02 -13.12
N TRP A 101 -5.17 13.17 -13.74
CA TRP A 101 -6.06 14.33 -13.66
C TRP A 101 -7.45 14.01 -14.21
N LEU A 102 -7.52 13.40 -15.40
CA LEU A 102 -8.78 12.98 -15.99
C LEU A 102 -9.48 11.91 -15.15
N GLY A 103 -8.73 10.97 -14.55
CA GLY A 103 -9.28 9.95 -13.66
C GLY A 103 -9.88 10.54 -12.38
N LEU A 104 -9.17 11.45 -11.72
CA LEU A 104 -9.65 12.14 -10.52
C LEU A 104 -10.82 13.08 -10.81
N TYR A 105 -10.74 13.85 -11.90
CA TYR A 105 -11.84 14.73 -12.33
C TYR A 105 -13.10 13.94 -12.64
N MET A 106 -12.98 12.80 -13.34
CA MET A 106 -14.14 11.98 -13.69
C MET A 106 -14.72 11.24 -12.48
N ALA A 107 -13.89 10.77 -11.54
CA ALA A 107 -14.38 10.18 -10.28
C ALA A 107 -15.12 11.21 -9.41
N TYR A 108 -14.64 12.46 -9.41
CA TYR A 108 -15.32 13.55 -8.74
C TYR A 108 -16.62 13.93 -9.45
N MET A 109 -16.61 14.09 -10.78
CA MET A 109 -17.80 14.41 -11.56
C MET A 109 -18.85 13.30 -11.50
N SER A 110 -18.47 12.02 -11.49
CA SER A 110 -19.42 10.92 -11.33
C SER A 110 -20.11 11.00 -9.97
N ARG A 111 -19.36 11.23 -8.90
CA ARG A 111 -19.92 11.43 -7.55
C ARG A 111 -20.87 12.63 -7.51
N TYR A 112 -20.45 13.77 -8.06
CA TYR A 112 -21.28 14.98 -8.10
C TYR A 112 -22.55 14.78 -8.92
N ILE A 113 -22.47 14.05 -10.04
CA ILE A 113 -23.65 13.70 -10.85
C ILE A 113 -24.58 12.78 -10.05
N VAL A 114 -24.05 11.81 -9.30
CA VAL A 114 -24.85 10.93 -8.43
C VAL A 114 -25.51 11.70 -7.31
N GLU A 115 -24.79 12.57 -6.61
CA GLU A 115 -25.35 13.41 -5.54
C GLU A 115 -26.42 14.36 -6.10
N LEU A 116 -26.14 15.05 -7.22
CA LEU A 116 -27.09 15.94 -7.89
C LEU A 116 -28.34 15.18 -8.38
N LEU A 117 -28.17 13.97 -8.90
CA LEU A 117 -29.29 13.14 -9.35
C LEU A 117 -30.04 12.54 -8.17
N GLY A 118 -29.39 12.17 -7.08
CA GLY A 118 -30.03 11.76 -5.82
C GLY A 118 -30.96 12.84 -5.28
N TYR A 119 -30.56 14.11 -5.34
CA TYR A 119 -31.43 15.25 -5.01
C TYR A 119 -32.62 15.44 -5.96
N ILE A 120 -32.53 14.94 -7.20
CA ILE A 120 -33.61 15.04 -8.21
C ILE A 120 -34.52 13.80 -8.17
N ILE A 121 -34.02 12.66 -7.68
CA ILE A 121 -34.69 11.36 -7.70
C ILE A 121 -35.35 11.11 -6.34
N ILE A 122 -36.55 11.65 -6.18
CA ILE A 122 -37.53 11.18 -5.19
C ILE A 122 -38.39 10.03 -5.80
N ASP A 123 -38.28 9.78 -7.11
CA ASP A 123 -39.11 8.83 -7.85
C ASP A 123 -38.26 7.72 -8.53
N THR A 124 -38.51 6.46 -8.15
CA THR A 124 -37.80 5.26 -8.61
C THR A 124 -37.80 5.04 -10.13
N SER A 125 -38.67 5.71 -10.87
CA SER A 125 -38.75 5.63 -12.34
C SER A 125 -37.51 6.16 -13.08
N TYR A 126 -36.63 6.93 -12.41
CA TYR A 126 -35.44 7.54 -13.03
C TYR A 126 -34.13 6.75 -12.85
N ILE A 127 -34.13 5.63 -12.11
CA ILE A 127 -32.93 4.81 -11.85
C ILE A 127 -32.30 4.28 -13.16
N THR A 128 -33.13 3.87 -14.12
CA THR A 128 -32.63 3.27 -15.38
C THR A 128 -31.90 4.29 -16.28
N PRO A 129 -32.45 5.49 -16.55
CA PRO A 129 -31.72 6.56 -17.25
C PRO A 129 -30.39 6.93 -16.59
N VAL A 130 -30.34 6.98 -15.26
CA VAL A 130 -29.13 7.33 -14.49
C VAL A 130 -28.04 6.29 -14.71
N MET A 131 -28.37 5.01 -14.55
CA MET A 131 -27.44 3.91 -14.81
C MET A 131 -26.94 3.89 -16.26
N ILE A 132 -27.78 4.29 -17.24
CA ILE A 132 -27.35 4.42 -18.64
C ILE A 132 -26.35 5.57 -18.81
N VAL A 133 -26.60 6.74 -18.20
CA VAL A 133 -25.68 7.88 -18.27
C VAL A 133 -24.35 7.53 -17.60
N GLU A 134 -24.36 6.91 -16.43
CA GLU A 134 -23.15 6.40 -15.77
C GLU A 134 -22.40 5.38 -16.62
N GLY A 135 -23.13 4.42 -17.21
CA GLY A 135 -22.56 3.43 -18.11
C GLY A 135 -21.89 4.07 -19.33
N VAL A 136 -22.50 5.10 -19.92
CA VAL A 136 -21.94 5.84 -21.08
C VAL A 136 -20.72 6.67 -20.68
N VAL A 137 -20.78 7.37 -19.55
CA VAL A 137 -19.66 8.16 -19.00
C VAL A 137 -18.48 7.25 -18.64
N GLY A 138 -18.75 6.12 -18.00
CA GLY A 138 -17.76 5.09 -17.67
C GLY A 138 -17.14 4.45 -18.92
N LEU A 139 -17.95 4.13 -19.94
CA LEU A 139 -17.47 3.62 -21.22
C LEU A 139 -16.59 4.64 -21.97
N PHE A 140 -17.00 5.91 -22.00
CA PHE A 140 -16.21 6.98 -22.62
C PHE A 140 -14.88 7.17 -21.90
N TRP A 141 -14.89 7.16 -20.56
CA TRP A 141 -13.68 7.20 -19.75
C TRP A 141 -12.75 6.02 -20.05
N TYR A 142 -13.31 4.81 -20.18
CA TYR A 142 -12.54 3.62 -20.52
C TYR A 142 -11.88 3.74 -21.91
N ILE A 143 -12.60 4.24 -22.91
CA ILE A 143 -12.07 4.49 -24.26
C ILE A 143 -10.94 5.53 -24.23
N MET A 144 -11.12 6.62 -23.48
CA MET A 144 -10.12 7.67 -23.34
C MET A 144 -8.87 7.19 -22.59
N SER A 145 -9.07 6.43 -21.52
CA SER A 145 -8.03 5.75 -20.77
C SER A 145 -7.24 4.83 -21.69
N PHE A 146 -7.91 3.94 -22.41
CA PHE A 146 -7.31 2.98 -23.35
C PHE A 146 -6.48 3.68 -24.44
N ASN A 147 -6.98 4.78 -24.99
CA ASN A 147 -6.25 5.59 -25.97
C ASN A 147 -5.01 6.26 -25.38
N THR A 148 -5.11 6.77 -24.15
CA THR A 148 -3.97 7.37 -23.44
C THR A 148 -2.90 6.33 -23.16
N ILE A 149 -3.29 5.11 -22.81
CA ILE A 149 -2.40 3.96 -22.61
C ILE A 149 -1.69 3.57 -23.91
N ASN A 150 -2.40 3.47 -25.03
CA ASN A 150 -1.79 3.15 -26.32
C ASN A 150 -0.75 4.21 -26.74
N ARG A 151 -1.04 5.49 -26.45
CA ARG A 151 -0.09 6.60 -26.67
C ARG A 151 1.10 6.52 -25.74
N MET A 152 0.89 6.14 -24.49
CA MET A 152 1.96 5.89 -23.53
C MET A 152 2.82 4.72 -23.97
N GLN A 153 2.25 3.56 -24.33
CA GLN A 153 2.98 2.41 -24.87
C GLN A 153 3.88 2.79 -26.06
N LYS A 154 3.36 3.60 -26.98
CA LYS A 154 4.15 4.10 -28.12
C LYS A 154 5.27 5.03 -27.68
N SER A 155 5.00 5.92 -26.72
CA SER A 155 6.02 6.82 -26.15
C SER A 155 7.10 6.03 -25.39
N PHE A 156 6.71 4.93 -24.77
CA PHE A 156 7.58 4.01 -24.04
C PHE A 156 8.44 3.14 -24.97
N SER A 157 7.89 2.66 -26.09
CA SER A 157 8.67 1.90 -27.09
C SER A 157 9.76 2.72 -27.77
N ASP A 158 9.64 4.05 -27.70
CA ASP A 158 10.62 5.00 -28.25
C ASP A 158 11.74 5.36 -27.24
N LEU A 159 11.68 4.87 -26.00
CA LEU A 159 12.76 5.01 -25.02
C LEU A 159 13.86 3.97 -25.28
N ASP A 160 15.11 4.44 -25.36
CA ASP A 160 16.27 3.60 -25.61
C ASP A 160 16.76 3.01 -24.27
N PRO A 161 16.60 1.69 -24.03
CA PRO A 161 16.85 1.06 -22.73
C PRO A 161 18.32 1.06 -22.31
N GLU A 162 19.24 1.37 -23.22
CA GLU A 162 20.67 1.39 -22.94
C GLU A 162 21.14 2.62 -22.13
N SER A 163 20.31 3.65 -21.95
CA SER A 163 20.83 4.98 -21.57
C SER A 163 20.66 5.46 -20.13
N ASP A 164 19.79 4.90 -19.27
CA ASP A 164 19.76 5.35 -17.85
C ASP A 164 18.93 4.44 -16.92
N SER A 165 19.51 4.03 -15.79
CA SER A 165 18.83 3.32 -14.70
C SER A 165 17.70 4.14 -14.07
N MET A 166 17.79 5.47 -14.15
CA MET A 166 16.74 6.41 -13.75
C MET A 166 15.43 6.19 -14.53
N ILE A 167 15.51 5.72 -15.78
CA ILE A 167 14.33 5.43 -16.61
C ILE A 167 13.52 4.28 -15.99
N VAL A 168 14.17 3.24 -15.46
CA VAL A 168 13.49 2.09 -14.81
C VAL A 168 12.80 2.51 -13.51
N VAL A 169 13.41 3.41 -12.74
CA VAL A 169 12.80 3.97 -11.52
C VAL A 169 11.56 4.80 -11.87
N ILE A 170 11.67 5.65 -12.90
CA ILE A 170 10.55 6.43 -13.44
C ILE A 170 9.44 5.49 -13.96
N TRP A 171 9.78 4.36 -14.60
CA TRP A 171 8.83 3.32 -15.01
C TRP A 171 8.03 2.75 -13.84
N VAL A 172 8.72 2.37 -12.76
CA VAL A 172 8.07 1.78 -11.58
C VAL A 172 7.19 2.81 -10.89
N LEU A 173 7.66 4.05 -10.72
CA LEU A 173 6.87 5.15 -10.18
C LEU A 173 5.61 5.43 -11.00
N ILE A 174 5.71 5.49 -12.33
CA ILE A 174 4.54 5.72 -13.19
C ILE A 174 3.53 4.58 -13.07
N ILE A 175 3.98 3.33 -13.03
CA ILE A 175 3.11 2.17 -12.84
C ILE A 175 2.39 2.23 -11.49
N LEU A 176 3.11 2.56 -10.41
CA LEU A 176 2.52 2.68 -9.07
C LEU A 176 1.51 3.81 -9.00
N VAL A 177 1.81 4.96 -9.61
CA VAL A 177 0.89 6.09 -9.64
C VAL A 177 -0.38 5.73 -10.43
N HIS A 178 -0.29 4.92 -11.49
CA HIS A 178 -1.47 4.43 -12.21
C HIS A 178 -2.26 3.41 -11.38
N ILE A 179 -1.58 2.47 -10.71
CA ILE A 179 -2.23 1.52 -9.80
C ILE A 179 -2.94 2.29 -8.69
N PHE A 180 -2.29 3.29 -8.10
CA PHE A 180 -2.87 4.13 -7.05
C PHE A 180 -4.04 4.97 -7.56
N GLY A 181 -3.93 5.57 -8.75
CA GLY A 181 -5.03 6.30 -9.38
C GLY A 181 -6.25 5.40 -9.64
N ILE A 182 -6.03 4.16 -10.06
CA ILE A 182 -7.10 3.18 -10.27
C ILE A 182 -7.68 2.69 -8.96
N LEU A 183 -6.85 2.40 -7.95
CA LEU A 183 -7.33 2.03 -6.62
C LEU A 183 -8.11 3.18 -5.98
N ALA A 184 -7.69 4.42 -6.19
CA ALA A 184 -8.43 5.61 -5.75
C ALA A 184 -9.76 5.74 -6.47
N SER A 185 -9.81 5.57 -7.80
CA SER A 185 -11.07 5.56 -8.57
C SER A 185 -11.98 4.41 -8.15
N ILE A 186 -11.44 3.21 -7.92
CA ILE A 186 -12.19 2.05 -7.39
C ILE A 186 -12.69 2.37 -5.98
N SER A 187 -11.88 2.98 -5.12
CA SER A 187 -12.29 3.33 -3.75
C SER A 187 -13.36 4.42 -3.72
N ALA A 188 -13.32 5.37 -4.65
CA ALA A 188 -14.33 6.41 -4.79
C ALA A 188 -15.65 5.83 -5.33
N PHE A 189 -15.57 4.79 -6.16
CA PHE A 189 -16.74 4.02 -6.63
C PHE A 189 -17.27 3.04 -5.56
N LEU A 190 -16.39 2.57 -4.67
CA LEU A 190 -16.70 1.67 -3.55
C LEU A 190 -17.21 2.39 -2.30
N GLN A 191 -17.08 3.72 -2.21
CA GLN A 191 -17.82 4.47 -1.20
C GLN A 191 -19.28 4.40 -1.64
N PRO A 192 -20.13 3.64 -0.94
CA PRO A 192 -21.55 3.73 -1.19
C PRO A 192 -21.91 5.19 -0.91
N GLY A 193 -22.56 5.84 -1.87
CA GLY A 193 -23.41 6.97 -1.53
C GLY A 193 -24.33 6.46 -0.42
N ILE A 194 -24.16 7.05 0.76
CA ILE A 194 -25.04 6.85 1.90
C ILE A 194 -26.47 7.12 1.41
N ASP A 195 -27.38 6.22 1.75
CA ASP A 195 -28.85 6.29 1.57
C ASP A 195 -29.51 5.73 0.29
N PHE A 196 -28.92 4.74 -0.39
CA PHE A 196 -29.69 3.86 -1.29
C PHE A 196 -29.85 2.43 -0.73
N LEU A 197 -30.37 2.36 0.50
CA LEU A 197 -30.58 1.15 1.31
C LEU A 197 -31.65 0.16 0.77
N GLY A 198 -32.02 0.24 -0.51
CA GLY A 198 -33.02 -0.65 -1.13
C GLY A 198 -32.61 -1.28 -2.46
N ALA A 199 -31.45 -0.94 -3.03
CA ALA A 199 -31.08 -1.45 -4.35
C ALA A 199 -30.41 -2.83 -4.26
N SER A 200 -31.19 -3.83 -4.64
CA SER A 200 -30.87 -5.24 -4.90
C SER A 200 -29.44 -5.54 -5.39
N GLY A 201 -28.99 -6.80 -5.21
CA GLY A 201 -27.68 -7.33 -5.63
C GLY A 201 -27.25 -7.15 -7.10
N TYR A 202 -28.05 -6.48 -7.93
CA TYR A 202 -27.68 -5.94 -9.23
C TYR A 202 -26.55 -4.90 -9.17
N GLU A 203 -26.50 -4.03 -8.15
CA GLU A 203 -25.43 -3.02 -8.03
C GLU A 203 -24.07 -3.64 -7.75
N THR A 204 -24.03 -4.67 -6.90
CA THR A 204 -22.86 -5.49 -6.66
C THR A 204 -22.43 -6.20 -7.95
N MET A 205 -23.38 -6.68 -8.75
CA MET A 205 -23.09 -7.36 -10.02
C MET A 205 -22.58 -6.40 -11.11
N ILE A 206 -23.17 -5.22 -11.25
CA ILE A 206 -22.71 -4.17 -12.18
C ILE A 206 -21.33 -3.69 -11.76
N SER A 207 -21.10 -3.47 -10.46
CA SER A 207 -19.79 -3.18 -9.91
C SER A 207 -18.79 -4.30 -10.24
N PHE A 208 -19.15 -5.57 -10.06
CA PHE A 208 -18.33 -6.72 -10.46
C PHE A 208 -17.97 -6.74 -11.95
N VAL A 209 -18.93 -6.50 -12.84
CA VAL A 209 -18.70 -6.43 -14.29
C VAL A 209 -17.81 -5.23 -14.64
N MET A 210 -18.04 -4.09 -13.99
CA MET A 210 -17.21 -2.90 -14.12
C MET A 210 -15.81 -3.13 -13.56
N TYR A 211 -15.59 -4.01 -12.57
CA TYR A 211 -14.27 -4.39 -12.03
C TYR A 211 -13.48 -5.35 -12.93
N ILE A 212 -14.15 -6.13 -13.78
CA ILE A 212 -13.47 -7.00 -14.76
C ILE A 212 -12.56 -6.15 -15.68
N PHE A 213 -12.97 -4.95 -16.06
CA PHE A 213 -12.19 -4.08 -16.96
C PHE A 213 -10.92 -3.49 -16.32
N PRO A 214 -10.94 -2.87 -15.12
CA PRO A 214 -9.76 -2.51 -14.34
C PRO A 214 -8.87 -3.71 -14.03
N ALA A 215 -9.43 -4.88 -13.70
CA ALA A 215 -8.65 -6.09 -13.46
C ALA A 215 -7.91 -6.54 -14.72
N ILE A 216 -8.59 -6.59 -15.87
CA ILE A 216 -7.97 -6.86 -17.19
C ILE A 216 -6.91 -5.80 -17.50
N TYR A 217 -7.15 -4.54 -17.14
CA TYR A 217 -6.19 -3.45 -17.32
C TYR A 217 -4.92 -3.66 -16.47
N VAL A 218 -5.06 -3.92 -15.17
CA VAL A 218 -3.94 -4.21 -14.27
C VAL A 218 -3.18 -5.42 -14.76
N ILE A 219 -3.86 -6.48 -15.18
CA ILE A 219 -3.23 -7.67 -15.76
C ILE A 219 -2.45 -7.31 -17.02
N ARG A 220 -3.02 -6.54 -17.96
CA ARG A 220 -2.30 -6.12 -19.18
C ARG A 220 -1.11 -5.22 -18.88
N LEU A 221 -1.23 -4.30 -17.92
CA LEU A 221 -0.16 -3.41 -17.51
C LEU A 221 0.97 -4.20 -16.83
N VAL A 222 0.63 -5.15 -15.96
CA VAL A 222 1.59 -6.09 -15.35
C VAL A 222 2.24 -6.96 -16.42
N MET A 223 1.48 -7.53 -17.36
CA MET A 223 2.04 -8.36 -18.44
C MET A 223 2.97 -7.58 -19.37
N ASN A 224 2.62 -6.33 -19.71
CA ASN A 224 3.46 -5.47 -20.52
C ASN A 224 4.71 -5.01 -19.75
N GLY A 225 4.55 -4.65 -18.48
CA GLY A 225 5.65 -4.44 -17.56
C GLY A 225 6.57 -5.65 -17.56
N LEU A 226 6.04 -6.86 -17.34
CA LEU A 226 6.81 -8.12 -17.34
C LEU A 226 7.48 -8.43 -18.69
N ARG A 227 6.94 -7.96 -19.82
CA ARG A 227 7.57 -8.09 -21.14
C ARG A 227 8.74 -7.12 -21.28
N VAL A 228 8.54 -5.84 -20.97
CA VAL A 228 9.60 -4.82 -20.94
C VAL A 228 10.70 -5.22 -19.96
N ILE A 229 10.33 -5.74 -18.79
CA ILE A 229 11.22 -6.33 -17.78
C ILE A 229 12.05 -7.48 -18.35
N ARG A 230 11.43 -8.38 -19.11
CA ARG A 230 12.14 -9.50 -19.75
C ARG A 230 13.12 -9.02 -20.81
N GLU A 231 12.78 -7.97 -21.55
CA GLU A 231 13.67 -7.33 -22.52
C GLU A 231 14.83 -6.61 -21.84
N PHE A 232 14.57 -5.89 -20.74
CA PHE A 232 15.59 -5.24 -19.93
C PHE A 232 16.54 -6.23 -19.25
N ARG A 233 16.03 -7.40 -18.84
CA ARG A 233 16.87 -8.47 -18.27
C ARG A 233 17.80 -9.10 -19.31
N ARG A 234 17.49 -8.97 -20.60
CA ARG A 234 18.35 -9.39 -21.70
C ARG A 234 19.45 -8.36 -21.98
N SER A 235 19.24 -7.07 -21.71
CA SER A 235 20.31 -6.06 -21.72
C SER A 235 21.14 -6.12 -20.43
N LYS A 236 22.11 -7.05 -20.41
CA LYS A 236 23.09 -7.19 -19.31
C LYS A 236 23.90 -5.89 -19.12
N LYS A 237 23.47 -4.98 -18.24
CA LYS A 237 24.36 -4.01 -17.54
C LYS A 237 23.72 -3.10 -16.48
N SER A 238 22.43 -3.23 -16.12
CA SER A 238 21.88 -2.46 -14.99
C SER A 238 22.12 -3.16 -13.64
N SER A 239 22.77 -2.47 -12.70
CA SER A 239 22.98 -2.91 -11.32
C SER A 239 21.72 -2.80 -10.44
N TRP A 240 20.74 -1.99 -10.87
CA TRP A 240 19.43 -1.85 -10.26
C TRP A 240 18.39 -2.62 -11.09
N GLY A 241 17.90 -3.71 -10.54
CA GLY A 241 16.88 -4.57 -11.12
C GLY A 241 15.49 -4.28 -10.54
N ILE A 242 14.47 -4.75 -11.26
CA ILE A 242 13.06 -4.62 -10.88
C ILE A 242 12.73 -5.25 -9.54
N GLN A 243 13.51 -6.26 -9.13
CA GLN A 243 13.42 -6.82 -7.79
C GLN A 243 13.67 -5.76 -6.73
N GLN A 244 14.75 -4.96 -6.85
CA GLN A 244 14.99 -3.88 -5.89
C GLN A 244 13.86 -2.84 -5.90
N ALA A 245 13.32 -2.49 -7.06
CA ALA A 245 12.24 -1.50 -7.14
C ALA A 245 10.93 -2.01 -6.50
N LEU A 246 10.51 -3.25 -6.78
CA LEU A 246 9.35 -3.87 -6.13
C LEU A 246 9.55 -3.98 -4.61
N LEU A 247 10.78 -4.26 -4.16
CA LEU A 247 11.10 -4.31 -2.75
C LEU A 247 11.03 -2.93 -2.09
N VAL A 248 11.49 -1.87 -2.76
CA VAL A 248 11.33 -0.49 -2.27
C VAL A 248 9.85 -0.13 -2.15
N VAL A 249 9.01 -0.55 -3.10
CA VAL A 249 7.56 -0.34 -3.03
C VAL A 249 6.96 -1.08 -1.85
N LEU A 250 7.20 -2.39 -1.75
CA LEU A 250 6.70 -3.21 -0.64
C LEU A 250 7.21 -2.67 0.70
N PHE A 251 8.45 -2.20 0.75
CA PHE A 251 9.02 -1.54 1.92
C PHE A 251 8.26 -0.26 2.25
N ILE A 252 8.04 0.64 1.30
CA ILE A 252 7.24 1.86 1.54
C ILE A 252 5.85 1.47 2.06
N PHE A 253 5.12 0.58 1.37
CA PHE A 253 3.78 0.17 1.80
C PHE A 253 3.75 -0.52 3.17
N ALA A 254 4.73 -1.38 3.48
CA ALA A 254 4.82 -2.03 4.79
C ALA A 254 5.13 -1.04 5.91
N TRP A 255 5.79 0.08 5.59
CA TRP A 255 6.13 1.13 6.56
C TRP A 255 5.11 2.28 6.58
N ILE A 256 4.15 2.36 5.66
CA ILE A 256 3.10 3.40 5.66
C ILE A 256 2.38 3.47 7.02
N PRO A 257 1.95 2.37 7.66
CA PRO A 257 1.29 2.44 8.96
C PRO A 257 2.18 3.06 10.04
N LEU A 258 3.48 2.70 10.01
CA LEU A 258 4.50 3.23 10.91
C LEU A 258 4.89 4.66 10.59
N LEU A 259 4.77 5.15 9.35
CA LEU A 259 5.13 6.52 9.00
C LEU A 259 3.93 7.46 8.99
N GLY A 260 2.71 6.91 8.93
CA GLY A 260 1.47 7.67 8.91
C GLY A 260 1.34 8.59 10.12
N HIS A 261 1.71 8.11 11.32
CA HIS A 261 1.63 8.88 12.56
C HIS A 261 2.49 10.17 12.53
N ILE A 262 3.57 10.18 11.74
CA ILE A 262 4.43 11.37 11.57
C ILE A 262 3.71 12.43 10.73
N ILE A 263 2.84 12.00 9.81
CA ILE A 263 2.15 12.88 8.85
C ILE A 263 0.89 13.48 9.47
N ASP A 264 0.10 12.68 10.20
CA ASP A 264 -1.17 13.11 10.80
C ASP A 264 -1.05 13.54 12.27
N GLY A 265 0.13 13.37 12.87
CA GLY A 265 0.38 13.68 14.28
C GLY A 265 -0.33 12.74 15.26
N GLY A 266 -0.88 11.62 14.78
CA GLY A 266 -1.65 10.66 15.58
C GLY A 266 -2.97 11.20 16.10
N MET A 267 -3.44 12.35 15.61
CA MET A 267 -4.70 12.95 16.06
C MET A 267 -5.89 12.20 15.45
N ASN A 268 -6.88 11.87 16.28
CA ASN A 268 -8.15 11.29 15.86
C ASN A 268 -9.24 12.35 16.04
N TYR A 269 -10.00 12.62 14.97
CA TYR A 269 -11.08 13.62 14.98
C TYR A 269 -12.45 13.00 14.72
N ARG A 270 -12.57 11.68 14.82
CA ARG A 270 -13.85 11.00 14.66
C ARG A 270 -14.77 11.36 15.83
N ASP A 271 -16.01 11.64 15.50
CA ASP A 271 -17.06 11.81 16.51
C ASP A 271 -17.17 10.53 17.34
N HIS A 272 -17.44 10.68 18.63
CA HIS A 272 -17.53 9.64 19.65
C HIS A 272 -16.27 8.78 19.84
N SER A 273 -15.14 9.14 19.23
CA SER A 273 -13.88 8.43 19.45
C SER A 273 -13.28 8.77 20.81
N VAL A 274 -12.76 7.77 21.51
CA VAL A 274 -12.08 7.97 22.81
C VAL A 274 -10.72 8.65 22.70
N TYR A 275 -10.23 8.83 21.47
CA TYR A 275 -9.00 9.57 21.18
C TYR A 275 -9.26 11.00 20.70
N ASN A 276 -10.53 11.37 20.48
CA ASN A 276 -10.91 12.70 20.04
C ASN A 276 -11.13 13.61 21.25
N THR A 277 -10.33 14.68 21.34
CA THR A 277 -10.38 15.68 22.43
C THR A 277 -11.29 16.86 22.13
N ARG A 278 -11.98 16.85 20.99
CA ARG A 278 -12.97 17.87 20.62
C ARG A 278 -14.28 17.67 21.38
N PRO A 279 -15.20 18.65 21.37
CA PRO A 279 -16.52 18.53 22.01
C PRO A 279 -17.28 17.25 21.66
N THR A 280 -17.18 16.77 20.41
CA THR A 280 -17.87 15.57 19.90
C THR A 280 -17.09 14.26 20.12
N GLY A 281 -16.00 14.27 20.88
CA GLY A 281 -15.21 13.06 21.18
C GLY A 281 -15.48 12.52 22.57
N ASN A 282 -15.01 11.31 22.88
CA ASN A 282 -15.28 10.62 24.15
C ASN A 282 -14.00 10.44 25.00
N SER A 283 -12.99 11.30 24.80
CA SER A 283 -11.73 11.20 25.51
C SER A 283 -11.86 11.42 27.01
N GLU A 284 -12.71 12.35 27.44
CA GLU A 284 -12.98 12.62 28.86
C GLU A 284 -13.70 11.43 29.50
N PHE A 285 -14.67 10.82 28.83
CA PHE A 285 -15.33 9.61 29.33
C PHE A 285 -14.33 8.47 29.58
N ARG A 286 -13.39 8.24 28.65
CA ARG A 286 -12.31 7.28 28.86
C ARG A 286 -11.46 7.62 30.09
N GLU A 287 -11.08 8.88 30.26
CA GLU A 287 -10.30 9.34 31.42
C GLU A 287 -11.07 9.13 32.74
N TYR A 288 -12.39 9.36 32.75
CA TYR A 288 -13.23 9.06 33.92
C TYR A 288 -13.25 7.55 34.23
N VAL A 289 -13.42 6.69 33.23
CA VAL A 289 -13.37 5.23 33.40
C VAL A 289 -12.01 4.78 33.94
N GLU A 290 -10.90 5.35 33.45
CA GLU A 290 -9.56 5.08 33.99
C GLU A 290 -9.42 5.58 35.43
N SER A 291 -10.00 6.74 35.76
CA SER A 291 -9.99 7.30 37.12
C SER A 291 -10.80 6.44 38.12
N MET A 292 -11.79 5.69 37.62
CA MET A 292 -12.52 4.68 38.39
C MET A 292 -11.69 3.39 38.63
N GLY A 293 -10.47 3.31 38.11
CA GLY A 293 -9.55 2.19 38.32
C GLY A 293 -9.65 1.06 37.30
N TYR A 294 -10.42 1.24 36.21
CA TYR A 294 -10.46 0.28 35.12
C TYR A 294 -9.30 0.49 34.15
N GLU A 295 -8.88 -0.59 33.51
CA GLU A 295 -7.96 -0.51 32.38
C GLU A 295 -8.73 -0.40 31.07
N THR A 296 -8.41 0.63 30.27
CA THR A 296 -9.07 0.85 28.99
C THR A 296 -8.22 0.43 27.79
N TYR A 297 -8.88 -0.09 26.76
CA TYR A 297 -8.28 -0.46 25.49
C TYR A 297 -9.15 0.06 24.33
N ALA A 298 -8.58 0.14 23.14
CA ALA A 298 -9.37 0.38 21.93
C ALA A 298 -9.04 -0.62 20.83
N VAL A 299 -10.06 -1.16 20.19
CA VAL A 299 -9.92 -2.08 19.05
C VAL A 299 -10.03 -1.28 17.76
N GLN A 300 -8.95 -1.25 16.98
CA GLN A 300 -8.90 -0.58 15.67
C GLN A 300 -9.03 -1.55 14.48
N SER A 301 -9.02 -2.87 14.72
CA SER A 301 -8.88 -3.88 13.64
C SER A 301 -10.03 -4.87 13.55
N SER A 302 -10.24 -5.71 14.56
CA SER A 302 -11.32 -6.69 14.61
C SER A 302 -11.60 -7.10 16.04
N LEU A 303 -12.89 -7.23 16.37
CA LEU A 303 -13.37 -7.70 17.67
C LEU A 303 -12.84 -9.10 18.03
N SER A 304 -12.53 -9.94 17.04
CA SER A 304 -11.92 -11.27 17.24
C SER A 304 -10.58 -11.23 18.01
N SER A 305 -9.91 -10.08 18.07
CA SER A 305 -8.71 -9.89 18.88
C SER A 305 -8.97 -9.99 20.39
N LEU A 306 -10.19 -9.68 20.84
CA LEU A 306 -10.60 -9.73 22.26
C LEU A 306 -10.60 -11.15 22.82
N ILE A 307 -10.86 -12.16 21.99
CA ILE A 307 -10.75 -13.57 22.39
C ILE A 307 -9.33 -13.88 22.93
N ARG A 308 -8.31 -13.18 22.44
CA ARG A 308 -6.91 -13.41 22.83
C ARG A 308 -6.52 -12.74 24.15
N MET A 309 -7.33 -11.82 24.69
CA MET A 309 -7.00 -11.12 25.92
C MET A 309 -7.07 -12.02 27.17
N ASN A 310 -7.70 -13.20 27.08
CA ASN A 310 -7.79 -14.20 28.15
C ASN A 310 -8.17 -13.61 29.52
N ARG A 311 -9.10 -12.65 29.51
CA ARG A 311 -9.66 -11.94 30.66
C ARG A 311 -11.10 -11.50 30.35
N SER A 312 -11.84 -11.12 31.38
CA SER A 312 -13.19 -10.55 31.26
C SER A 312 -13.14 -9.19 30.55
N VAL A 313 -14.15 -8.91 29.72
CA VAL A 313 -14.20 -7.72 28.86
C VAL A 313 -15.58 -7.08 28.89
N CYS A 314 -15.63 -5.76 29.07
CA CYS A 314 -16.78 -4.92 28.76
C CYS A 314 -16.52 -4.20 27.43
N LEU A 315 -17.23 -4.57 26.38
CA LEU A 315 -17.12 -3.96 25.06
C LEU A 315 -18.03 -2.71 24.98
N VAL A 316 -17.47 -1.56 24.64
CA VAL A 316 -18.20 -0.30 24.44
C VAL A 316 -18.24 0.04 22.96
N VAL A 317 -19.44 0.13 22.41
CA VAL A 317 -19.70 0.44 21.00
C VAL A 317 -20.41 1.78 20.92
N PHE A 318 -19.72 2.78 20.38
CA PHE A 318 -20.27 4.12 20.15
C PHE A 318 -20.51 4.34 18.66
N ASP A 319 -21.76 4.63 18.29
CA ASP A 319 -22.21 5.08 16.97
C ASP A 319 -21.49 4.36 15.80
N PRO A 320 -21.72 3.03 15.65
CA PRO A 320 -20.95 2.23 14.73
C PRO A 320 -21.39 2.45 13.28
N LYS A 321 -20.71 3.34 12.55
CA LYS A 321 -21.04 3.66 11.15
C LYS A 321 -20.63 2.61 10.13
N GLN A 322 -19.81 1.63 10.51
CA GLN A 322 -19.45 0.52 9.62
C GLN A 322 -20.31 -0.70 9.88
N THR A 323 -20.74 -1.36 8.81
CA THR A 323 -21.42 -2.64 8.91
C THR A 323 -20.50 -3.69 9.50
N TYR A 324 -21.00 -4.38 10.51
CA TYR A 324 -20.37 -5.57 11.05
C TYR A 324 -20.28 -6.66 9.97
N ASN A 325 -19.19 -7.44 10.00
CA ASN A 325 -18.99 -8.59 9.13
C ASN A 325 -19.65 -9.82 9.74
N PRO A 326 -20.79 -10.30 9.18
CA PRO A 326 -21.55 -11.39 9.77
C PRO A 326 -20.73 -12.68 9.91
N LEU A 327 -19.79 -12.93 8.99
CA LEU A 327 -18.97 -14.15 8.97
C LEU A 327 -17.89 -14.18 10.05
N ALA A 328 -17.48 -13.03 10.58
CA ALA A 328 -16.40 -12.94 11.56
C ALA A 328 -16.92 -12.55 12.95
N GLU A 329 -17.90 -11.66 13.02
CA GLU A 329 -18.33 -11.04 14.27
C GLU A 329 -19.51 -11.76 14.93
N VAL A 330 -20.44 -12.32 14.16
CA VAL A 330 -21.52 -13.14 14.75
C VAL A 330 -20.95 -14.35 15.50
N PRO A 331 -20.01 -15.15 14.94
CA PRO A 331 -19.38 -16.22 15.71
C PRO A 331 -18.64 -15.72 16.95
N PHE A 332 -17.99 -14.56 16.86
CA PHE A 332 -17.33 -13.93 18.00
C PHE A 332 -18.34 -13.64 19.12
N PHE A 333 -19.46 -12.97 18.83
CA PHE A 333 -20.45 -12.65 19.85
C PHE A 333 -21.12 -13.90 20.43
N ILE A 334 -21.43 -14.91 19.61
CA ILE A 334 -21.96 -16.18 20.10
C ILE A 334 -20.97 -16.82 21.09
N GLU A 335 -19.68 -16.82 20.78
CA GLU A 335 -18.64 -17.36 21.66
C GLU A 335 -18.45 -16.53 22.94
N MET A 336 -18.54 -15.21 22.86
CA MET A 336 -18.43 -14.33 24.04
C MET A 336 -19.65 -14.48 24.95
N PHE A 337 -20.85 -14.61 24.38
CA PHE A 337 -22.10 -14.79 25.15
C PHE A 337 -22.38 -16.24 25.57
N ASP A 338 -21.61 -17.25 25.15
CA ASP A 338 -21.77 -18.65 25.59
C ASP A 338 -21.61 -18.81 27.11
N ALA A 339 -22.66 -19.24 27.80
CA ALA A 339 -22.71 -19.43 29.25
C ALA A 339 -21.59 -20.35 29.81
N ASN A 340 -20.99 -21.21 28.99
CA ASN A 340 -19.88 -22.06 29.40
C ASN A 340 -18.51 -21.37 29.42
N ARG A 341 -18.42 -20.14 28.91
CA ARG A 341 -17.19 -19.36 28.90
C ARG A 341 -16.81 -18.93 30.31
N THR A 342 -15.53 -19.08 30.66
CA THR A 342 -15.00 -18.77 32.00
C THR A 342 -14.84 -17.27 32.28
N PHE A 343 -14.74 -16.46 31.23
CA PHE A 343 -14.56 -15.01 31.35
C PHE A 343 -15.88 -14.29 31.09
N ASP A 344 -16.14 -13.28 31.92
CA ASP A 344 -17.32 -12.44 31.84
C ASP A 344 -17.26 -11.56 30.59
N PHE A 345 -18.43 -11.28 30.03
CA PHE A 345 -18.56 -10.45 28.85
C PHE A 345 -19.80 -9.57 28.94
N SER A 346 -19.56 -8.27 28.99
CA SER A 346 -20.62 -7.27 29.01
C SER A 346 -20.47 -6.32 27.82
N MET A 347 -21.56 -5.67 27.45
CA MET A 347 -21.59 -4.79 26.29
C MET A 347 -22.39 -3.52 26.55
N LEU A 348 -21.82 -2.37 26.22
CA LEU A 348 -22.50 -1.09 26.12
C LEU A 348 -22.66 -0.77 24.63
N ILE A 349 -23.90 -0.64 24.16
CA ILE A 349 -24.21 -0.26 22.79
C ILE A 349 -24.88 1.10 22.79
N CYS A 350 -24.29 2.06 22.09
CA CYS A 350 -24.87 3.38 21.90
C CYS A 350 -25.03 3.60 20.39
N ASP A 351 -26.27 3.64 19.90
CA ASP A 351 -26.58 3.74 18.47
C ASP A 351 -27.66 4.78 18.25
N ASP A 352 -27.31 5.84 17.54
CA ASP A 352 -28.14 7.01 17.28
C ASP A 352 -29.00 6.84 16.01
N HIS A 353 -28.61 6.01 15.04
CA HIS A 353 -29.32 5.92 13.75
C HIS A 353 -29.47 4.48 13.22
N GLY A 354 -29.43 3.51 14.12
CA GLY A 354 -29.81 2.12 13.87
C GLY A 354 -28.86 1.32 13.00
N SER A 355 -27.59 1.69 13.04
CA SER A 355 -26.48 1.00 12.39
C SER A 355 -26.23 -0.42 12.94
N THR A 356 -26.49 -0.64 14.23
CA THR A 356 -26.35 -1.93 14.92
C THR A 356 -27.54 -2.86 14.73
N THR A 357 -28.67 -2.35 14.20
CA THR A 357 -29.89 -3.13 14.01
C THR A 357 -29.64 -4.39 13.18
N SER A 358 -28.81 -4.31 12.13
CA SER A 358 -28.45 -5.45 11.29
C SER A 358 -27.67 -6.52 12.08
N LEU A 359 -26.62 -6.10 12.79
CA LEU A 359 -25.82 -6.99 13.64
C LEU A 359 -26.69 -7.67 14.70
N MET A 360 -27.50 -6.92 15.44
CA MET A 360 -28.35 -7.45 16.51
C MET A 360 -29.38 -8.43 15.94
N THR A 361 -29.93 -8.14 14.76
CA THR A 361 -30.83 -9.07 14.04
C THR A 361 -30.12 -10.36 13.65
N GLU A 362 -28.91 -10.27 13.08
CA GLU A 362 -28.14 -11.45 12.67
C GLU A 362 -27.66 -12.29 13.86
N MET A 363 -27.23 -11.65 14.95
CA MET A 363 -26.89 -12.31 16.22
C MET A 363 -28.10 -13.03 16.81
N PHE A 364 -29.26 -12.37 16.82
CA PHE A 364 -30.51 -12.96 17.28
C PHE A 364 -30.89 -14.18 16.43
N LEU A 365 -30.93 -14.05 15.09
CA LEU A 365 -31.30 -15.15 14.19
C LEU A 365 -30.32 -16.32 14.29
N SER A 366 -29.02 -16.03 14.38
CA SER A 366 -27.99 -17.07 14.46
C SER A 366 -28.00 -17.79 15.80
N SER A 367 -28.19 -17.07 16.90
CA SER A 367 -28.34 -17.68 18.23
C SER A 367 -29.65 -18.45 18.36
N ALA A 368 -30.75 -17.97 17.77
CA ALA A 368 -32.02 -18.69 17.69
C ALA A 368 -31.88 -20.02 16.95
N ALA A 369 -31.21 -20.00 15.79
CA ALA A 369 -30.95 -21.20 15.01
C ALA A 369 -30.06 -22.21 15.76
N ALA A 370 -29.07 -21.74 16.53
CA ALA A 370 -28.16 -22.59 17.29
C ALA A 370 -28.81 -23.19 18.56
N ALA A 371 -29.58 -22.39 19.30
CA ALA A 371 -30.13 -22.78 20.59
C ALA A 371 -31.47 -23.54 20.48
N GLY A 372 -32.21 -23.39 19.38
CA GLY A 372 -33.52 -24.01 19.19
C GLY A 372 -34.62 -23.48 20.15
N SER A 373 -34.33 -22.44 20.93
CA SER A 373 -35.24 -21.76 21.86
C SER A 373 -34.93 -20.27 21.89
N LEU A 374 -35.97 -19.43 21.89
CA LEU A 374 -35.89 -17.96 21.99
C LEU A 374 -35.46 -17.46 23.37
N SER A 375 -35.66 -18.25 24.43
CA SER A 375 -35.29 -17.83 25.79
C SER A 375 -33.78 -17.82 26.04
N SER A 376 -33.01 -18.50 25.19
CA SER A 376 -31.55 -18.64 25.26
C SER A 376 -30.82 -17.88 24.15
N THR A 377 -31.50 -17.00 23.43
CA THR A 377 -30.91 -16.22 22.35
C THR A 377 -30.34 -14.91 22.83
N VAL A 378 -29.39 -14.38 22.07
CA VAL A 378 -28.98 -12.99 22.21
C VAL A 378 -30.22 -12.12 22.00
N PRO A 379 -30.57 -11.21 22.92
CA PRO A 379 -31.77 -10.39 22.79
C PRO A 379 -31.72 -9.53 21.52
N LEU A 380 -32.85 -9.46 20.82
CA LEU A 380 -33.00 -8.52 19.72
C LEU A 380 -33.26 -7.12 20.26
N ALA A 381 -32.52 -6.14 19.76
CA ALA A 381 -32.83 -4.73 19.90
C ALA A 381 -32.83 -4.09 18.52
N LEU A 382 -33.79 -3.19 18.31
CA LEU A 382 -33.95 -2.45 17.07
C LEU A 382 -33.90 -0.97 17.45
N PHE A 383 -33.22 -0.18 16.64
CA PHE A 383 -33.08 1.27 16.84
C PHE A 383 -33.79 1.98 15.70
N ALA A 384 -34.57 3.01 16.03
CA ALA A 384 -35.24 3.82 15.02
C ALA A 384 -34.21 4.58 14.17
N LYS A 385 -34.58 4.86 12.92
CA LYS A 385 -33.75 5.65 12.00
C LYS A 385 -34.31 7.06 11.93
N GLY A 386 -33.89 7.94 12.82
CA GLY A 386 -34.35 9.32 12.86
C GLY A 386 -33.86 10.03 14.11
N THR A 387 -34.32 11.26 14.31
CA THR A 387 -33.98 12.08 15.48
C THR A 387 -35.15 12.11 16.45
N LEU A 388 -34.94 11.73 17.70
CA LEU A 388 -35.86 11.89 18.80
C LEU A 388 -36.04 13.38 19.08
N ILE A 389 -37.26 13.85 18.81
CA ILE A 389 -37.74 15.19 19.13
C ILE A 389 -38.56 15.07 20.40
N ASP A 390 -38.21 15.82 21.44
CA ASP A 390 -38.99 15.94 22.66
C ASP A 390 -39.42 17.40 22.85
N ASN A 391 -40.71 17.65 22.69
CA ASN A 391 -41.26 19.01 22.82
C ASN A 391 -41.62 19.40 24.26
N ALA A 392 -41.52 18.49 25.22
CA ALA A 392 -41.85 18.76 26.62
C ALA A 392 -40.61 18.95 27.50
N THR A 393 -39.60 18.08 27.37
CA THR A 393 -38.39 18.11 28.20
C THR A 393 -37.14 18.13 27.32
N TYR A 394 -36.54 19.32 27.16
CA TYR A 394 -35.36 19.53 26.33
C TYR A 394 -34.46 20.65 26.89
N ASP A 395 -33.18 20.62 26.52
CA ASP A 395 -32.18 21.61 26.97
C ASP A 395 -32.24 22.89 26.13
N THR A 396 -31.60 22.89 24.96
CA THR A 396 -31.53 24.09 24.08
C THR A 396 -32.51 24.06 22.91
N ALA A 397 -32.88 22.86 22.45
CA ALA A 397 -33.85 22.65 21.38
C ALA A 397 -34.49 21.26 21.50
N PRO A 398 -35.64 21.00 20.86
CA PRO A 398 -36.35 19.72 20.99
C PRO A 398 -35.54 18.47 20.60
N TRP A 399 -34.51 18.60 19.75
CA TRP A 399 -33.57 17.52 19.43
C TRP A 399 -32.45 17.34 20.46
N PHE A 400 -32.49 18.04 21.60
CA PHE A 400 -31.66 17.82 22.78
C PHE A 400 -32.54 17.37 23.96
N PRO A 401 -33.12 16.17 23.91
CA PRO A 401 -34.08 15.74 24.91
C PRO A 401 -33.41 15.56 26.27
N ILE A 402 -34.12 15.95 27.33
CA ILE A 402 -33.76 15.66 28.73
C ILE A 402 -34.64 14.50 29.18
N ILE A 403 -34.00 13.40 29.55
CA ILE A 403 -34.64 12.19 30.06
C ILE A 403 -34.75 12.32 31.57
N GLU A 404 -35.99 12.34 32.06
CA GLU A 404 -36.32 12.45 33.49
C GLU A 404 -37.11 11.22 34.00
N ASP A 405 -37.75 10.46 33.10
CA ASP A 405 -38.51 9.25 33.43
C ASP A 405 -37.57 8.04 33.47
N PHE A 406 -37.10 7.69 34.67
CA PHE A 406 -36.24 6.55 34.93
C PHE A 406 -36.93 5.46 35.75
N THR A 407 -36.75 4.21 35.35
CA THR A 407 -37.07 3.06 36.19
C THR A 407 -36.00 2.90 37.28
N SER A 408 -36.41 2.46 38.47
CA SER A 408 -35.47 2.16 39.57
C SER A 408 -34.54 1.01 39.18
N HIS A 409 -33.29 1.30 38.89
CA HIS A 409 -32.26 0.34 38.49
C HIS A 409 -30.89 0.79 39.03
N PRO A 410 -29.90 -0.10 39.27
CA PRO A 410 -28.58 0.33 39.73
C PRO A 410 -27.93 1.41 38.85
N THR A 411 -28.19 1.38 37.54
CA THR A 411 -27.69 2.40 36.61
C THR A 411 -28.27 3.80 36.85
N THR A 412 -29.46 3.91 37.44
CA THR A 412 -30.16 5.19 37.67
C THR A 412 -29.99 5.72 39.11
N SER A 413 -29.14 5.08 39.93
CA SER A 413 -28.91 5.49 41.31
C SER A 413 -28.27 6.88 41.40
N GLY A 414 -28.97 7.83 42.02
CA GLY A 414 -28.53 9.23 42.12
C GLY A 414 -28.64 10.02 40.80
N VAL A 415 -29.35 9.50 39.80
CA VAL A 415 -29.57 10.14 38.51
C VAL A 415 -31.01 10.63 38.44
N SER A 416 -31.18 11.92 38.18
CA SER A 416 -32.49 12.57 38.05
C SER A 416 -32.79 13.02 36.63
N GLN A 417 -31.77 13.43 35.90
CA GLN A 417 -31.91 13.97 34.55
C GLN A 417 -30.66 13.71 33.72
N VAL A 418 -30.86 13.26 32.47
CA VAL A 418 -29.78 13.00 31.50
C VAL A 418 -30.10 13.72 30.20
N VAL A 419 -29.16 14.50 29.69
CA VAL A 419 -29.30 15.17 28.39
C VAL A 419 -28.69 14.34 27.28
N LEU A 420 -29.36 14.30 26.15
CA LEU A 420 -28.91 13.66 24.92
C LEU A 420 -28.84 14.69 23.77
N SER A 421 -28.16 14.37 22.68
CA SER A 421 -28.05 15.24 21.49
C SER A 421 -28.32 14.45 20.23
N ARG A 422 -29.46 14.75 19.60
CA ARG A 422 -29.94 14.09 18.38
C ARG A 422 -30.03 12.57 18.52
N ALA A 423 -30.34 12.11 19.72
CA ALA A 423 -30.67 10.72 20.02
C ALA A 423 -31.70 10.16 19.04
N SER A 424 -31.79 8.84 18.93
CA SER A 424 -32.97 8.17 18.40
C SER A 424 -33.73 7.51 19.54
N ALA A 425 -34.41 6.40 19.26
CA ALA A 425 -35.09 5.55 20.22
C ALA A 425 -34.75 4.09 19.96
N VAL A 426 -34.64 3.33 21.05
CA VAL A 426 -34.76 1.88 20.99
C VAL A 426 -36.24 1.56 20.80
N LEU A 427 -36.59 0.74 19.82
CA LEU A 427 -37.99 0.42 19.54
C LEU A 427 -38.61 -0.27 20.76
N GLY A 428 -39.54 0.46 21.40
CA GLY A 428 -40.05 0.19 22.73
C GLY A 428 -41.38 -0.58 22.77
N GLY A 429 -41.92 -0.70 23.99
CA GLY A 429 -43.23 -1.30 24.26
C GLY A 429 -43.18 -2.81 24.51
N ASP A 430 -44.21 -3.51 24.04
CA ASP A 430 -44.34 -4.96 24.18
C ASP A 430 -43.20 -5.71 23.47
N LEU A 431 -42.62 -5.12 22.41
CA LEU A 431 -41.52 -5.74 21.66
C LEU A 431 -40.24 -5.83 22.51
N LEU A 432 -39.87 -4.73 23.16
CA LEU A 432 -38.68 -4.68 24.02
C LEU A 432 -38.82 -5.63 25.21
N SER A 433 -40.01 -5.63 25.81
CA SER A 433 -40.37 -6.52 26.92
C SER A 433 -40.42 -8.00 26.50
N PHE A 434 -40.89 -8.29 25.28
CA PHE A 434 -40.91 -9.64 24.70
C PHE A 434 -39.51 -10.24 24.58
N PHE A 435 -38.52 -9.42 24.19
CA PHE A 435 -37.12 -9.84 24.16
C PHE A 435 -36.45 -9.79 25.55
N GLY A 436 -37.20 -9.50 26.62
CA GLY A 436 -36.74 -9.53 28.01
C GLY A 436 -35.85 -8.36 28.41
N TRP A 437 -35.92 -7.24 27.70
CA TRP A 437 -35.23 -6.02 28.10
C TRP A 437 -35.99 -5.31 29.22
N GLU A 438 -35.24 -4.77 30.18
CA GLU A 438 -35.73 -3.82 31.15
C GLU A 438 -35.62 -2.40 30.57
N THR A 439 -36.73 -1.66 30.57
CA THR A 439 -36.69 -0.25 30.17
C THR A 439 -36.12 0.59 31.30
N ILE A 440 -35.02 1.29 31.04
CA ILE A 440 -34.31 2.08 32.05
C ILE A 440 -34.71 3.55 32.01
N GLY A 441 -34.87 4.13 30.82
CA GLY A 441 -35.30 5.52 30.68
C GLY A 441 -36.10 5.78 29.42
N ARG A 442 -36.98 6.77 29.50
CA ARG A 442 -37.93 7.14 28.44
C ARG A 442 -37.98 8.65 28.23
N SER A 443 -38.22 9.06 26.99
CA SER A 443 -38.56 10.45 26.68
C SER A 443 -39.90 10.85 27.29
N SER A 444 -40.24 12.13 27.20
CA SER A 444 -41.53 12.63 27.67
C SER A 444 -42.70 11.93 26.97
N THR A 445 -43.85 11.91 27.63
CA THR A 445 -45.04 11.14 27.23
C THR A 445 -45.53 11.34 25.77
N SER A 446 -46.59 12.10 25.52
CA SER A 446 -47.20 12.21 24.18
C SER A 446 -46.58 13.30 23.31
N TYR A 447 -45.55 13.98 23.80
CA TYR A 447 -44.91 15.12 23.12
C TYR A 447 -43.58 14.77 22.46
N SER A 448 -43.16 13.50 22.58
CA SER A 448 -41.97 12.99 21.93
C SER A 448 -42.31 12.07 20.76
N PHE A 449 -41.46 12.12 19.73
CA PHE A 449 -41.51 11.25 18.55
C PHE A 449 -40.13 11.20 17.90
N VAL A 450 -39.86 10.16 17.11
CA VAL A 450 -38.65 10.08 16.27
C VAL A 450 -39.00 10.56 14.88
N ASP A 451 -38.41 11.68 14.49
CA ASP A 451 -38.51 12.30 13.17
C ASP A 451 -37.56 11.60 12.19
N VAL A 452 -38.12 10.85 11.25
CA VAL A 452 -37.37 10.08 10.24
C VAL A 452 -37.02 10.93 9.02
N ASN A 453 -37.87 11.90 8.67
CA ASN A 453 -37.77 12.65 7.43
C ASN A 453 -37.10 14.05 7.60
N GLY A 454 -36.88 14.48 8.84
CA GLY A 454 -36.24 15.74 9.21
C GLY A 454 -37.13 16.97 9.11
N ASP A 455 -38.45 16.81 9.04
CA ASP A 455 -39.41 17.92 8.93
C ASP A 455 -39.87 18.48 10.30
N ASN A 456 -39.39 17.89 11.40
CA ASN A 456 -39.72 18.18 12.80
C ASN A 456 -41.23 18.07 13.11
N MET A 457 -41.98 17.26 12.38
CA MET A 457 -43.41 17.05 12.59
C MET A 457 -43.76 15.56 12.52
N TYR A 458 -44.40 15.06 13.58
CA TYR A 458 -44.88 13.67 13.57
C TYR A 458 -45.98 13.44 12.52
N LYS A 459 -45.74 12.51 11.60
CA LYS A 459 -46.74 11.94 10.69
C LYS A 459 -46.58 10.43 10.67
N TYR A 460 -47.64 9.69 10.99
CA TYR A 460 -47.58 8.22 11.05
C TYR A 460 -47.10 7.58 9.74
N GLU A 461 -47.49 8.16 8.59
CA GLU A 461 -47.12 7.66 7.27
C GLU A 461 -45.62 7.76 6.99
N ASP A 462 -44.96 8.78 7.54
CA ASP A 462 -43.54 9.08 7.31
C ASP A 462 -42.65 8.57 8.47
N ASP A 463 -43.14 8.67 9.71
CA ASP A 463 -42.44 8.34 10.96
C ASP A 463 -42.90 6.99 11.52
N ASN A 464 -42.65 5.95 10.74
CA ASN A 464 -42.78 4.56 11.17
C ASN A 464 -41.48 3.79 10.95
N PHE A 465 -41.26 2.77 11.77
CA PHE A 465 -40.16 1.84 11.58
C PHE A 465 -40.63 0.63 10.76
N PRO A 466 -40.10 0.41 9.54
CA PRO A 466 -40.42 -0.77 8.76
C PRO A 466 -39.73 -2.00 9.34
N ILE A 467 -40.50 -2.98 9.80
CA ILE A 467 -39.95 -4.24 10.29
C ILE A 467 -39.42 -5.05 9.09
N PRO A 468 -38.16 -5.55 9.12
CA PRO A 468 -37.65 -6.42 8.07
C PRO A 468 -38.55 -7.65 7.88
N GLU A 469 -38.86 -8.01 6.63
CA GLU A 469 -39.77 -9.13 6.30
C GLU A 469 -39.34 -10.45 6.94
N ALA A 470 -38.04 -10.70 7.02
CA ALA A 470 -37.48 -11.88 7.70
C ALA A 470 -37.85 -11.94 9.19
N LEU A 471 -37.98 -10.78 9.85
CA LEU A 471 -38.35 -10.68 11.25
C LEU A 471 -39.87 -10.73 11.44
N ILE A 472 -40.66 -10.22 10.49
CA ILE A 472 -42.14 -10.29 10.55
C ILE A 472 -42.61 -11.73 10.69
N ASN A 473 -42.08 -12.65 9.88
CA ASN A 473 -42.48 -14.07 9.95
C ASN A 473 -42.11 -14.69 11.30
N VAL A 474 -40.93 -14.37 11.83
CA VAL A 474 -40.48 -14.86 13.14
C VAL A 474 -41.35 -14.27 14.27
N LEU A 475 -41.64 -12.97 14.25
CA LEU A 475 -42.49 -12.33 15.26
C LEU A 475 -43.93 -12.83 15.21
N ALA A 476 -44.48 -13.06 14.01
CA ALA A 476 -45.82 -13.60 13.84
C ALA A 476 -45.91 -15.03 14.37
N ASP A 477 -44.96 -15.90 13.99
CA ASP A 477 -44.96 -17.32 14.36
C ASP A 477 -44.72 -17.54 15.86
N PHE A 478 -43.85 -16.73 16.48
CA PHE A 478 -43.44 -16.94 17.87
C PHE A 478 -44.16 -16.06 18.89
N ALA A 479 -44.55 -14.84 18.52
CA ALA A 479 -45.11 -13.85 19.44
C ALA A 479 -46.59 -13.52 19.14
N GLY A 480 -47.11 -13.94 17.98
CA GLY A 480 -48.44 -13.51 17.51
C GLY A 480 -48.52 -12.01 17.25
N LEU A 481 -47.39 -11.34 17.10
CA LEU A 481 -47.29 -9.90 16.87
C LEU A 481 -47.33 -9.62 15.36
N TYR A 482 -48.25 -8.75 14.93
CA TYR A 482 -48.44 -8.41 13.53
C TYR A 482 -48.42 -6.89 13.33
N PHE A 483 -47.41 -6.41 12.59
CA PHE A 483 -47.19 -4.98 12.32
C PHE A 483 -47.06 -4.76 10.80
N PRO A 484 -48.16 -4.84 10.04
CA PRO A 484 -48.12 -4.78 8.57
C PRO A 484 -47.70 -3.40 8.05
N GLU A 485 -47.91 -2.36 8.85
CA GLU A 485 -47.61 -0.96 8.51
C GLU A 485 -46.35 -0.44 9.25
N GLY A 486 -45.63 -1.31 9.95
CA GLY A 486 -44.50 -0.93 10.79
C GLY A 486 -44.87 -0.53 12.21
N ILE A 487 -43.89 -0.04 12.96
CA ILE A 487 -44.07 0.43 14.34
C ILE A 487 -44.15 1.96 14.32
N PRO A 488 -45.22 2.59 14.83
CA PRO A 488 -45.29 4.04 14.92
C PRO A 488 -44.15 4.59 15.78
N LEU A 489 -43.48 5.65 15.33
CA LEU A 489 -42.41 6.30 16.06
C LEU A 489 -42.87 7.56 16.83
N GLY A 490 -44.14 7.59 17.22
CA GLY A 490 -44.73 8.70 17.97
C GLY A 490 -46.06 8.34 18.61
N GLY A 491 -46.58 9.24 19.44
CA GLY A 491 -47.83 9.06 20.18
C GLY A 491 -47.69 8.31 21.51
N TYR A 492 -46.47 7.93 21.89
CA TYR A 492 -46.12 7.32 23.17
C TYR A 492 -44.67 7.66 23.55
N PRO A 493 -44.30 7.61 24.83
CA PRO A 493 -42.92 7.86 25.27
C PRO A 493 -41.95 6.85 24.65
N GLN A 494 -40.89 7.36 24.04
CA GLN A 494 -39.87 6.59 23.34
C GLN A 494 -38.81 6.08 24.33
N VAL A 495 -38.34 4.84 24.14
CA VAL A 495 -37.31 4.27 25.02
C VAL A 495 -35.94 4.75 24.57
N THR A 496 -35.18 5.36 25.48
CA THR A 496 -33.82 5.85 25.21
C THR A 496 -32.76 4.97 25.83
N PHE A 497 -33.08 4.31 26.94
CA PHE A 497 -32.16 3.40 27.64
C PHE A 497 -32.84 2.08 27.98
N ALA A 498 -32.12 0.98 27.75
CA ALA A 498 -32.58 -0.35 28.10
C ALA A 498 -31.42 -1.20 28.63
N ALA A 499 -31.72 -2.15 29.52
CA ALA A 499 -30.73 -3.04 30.09
C ALA A 499 -31.23 -4.49 30.04
N LYS A 500 -30.30 -5.43 29.93
CA LYS A 500 -30.61 -6.86 30.05
C LYS A 500 -29.43 -7.63 30.61
N GLU A 501 -29.72 -8.46 31.60
CA GLU A 501 -28.82 -9.51 32.07
C GLU A 501 -29.17 -10.82 31.35
N ILE A 502 -28.23 -11.36 30.59
CA ILE A 502 -28.41 -12.61 29.84
C ILE A 502 -28.14 -13.81 30.77
N SER A 503 -27.06 -13.71 31.53
CA SER A 503 -26.65 -14.64 32.57
C SER A 503 -25.74 -13.91 33.56
N ALA A 504 -25.39 -14.55 34.68
CA ALA A 504 -24.37 -14.01 35.59
C ALA A 504 -23.10 -13.64 34.82
N GLY A 505 -22.53 -12.46 35.07
CA GLY A 505 -21.35 -11.95 34.38
C GLY A 505 -21.58 -11.54 32.91
N LYS A 506 -22.84 -11.50 32.43
CA LYS A 506 -23.16 -11.17 31.03
C LYS A 506 -24.31 -10.18 30.93
N ARG A 507 -23.96 -8.91 30.75
CA ARG A 507 -24.90 -7.80 30.76
C ARG A 507 -24.79 -6.99 29.49
N ILE A 508 -25.93 -6.50 28.99
CA ILE A 508 -25.98 -5.56 27.88
C ILE A 508 -26.74 -4.32 28.35
N PHE A 509 -26.15 -3.16 28.11
CA PHE A 509 -26.81 -1.86 28.25
C PHE A 509 -26.92 -1.21 26.87
N LEU A 510 -28.10 -0.69 26.57
CA LEU A 510 -28.39 0.04 25.34
C LEU A 510 -28.66 1.50 25.65
N SER A 511 -28.09 2.36 24.83
CA SER A 511 -28.44 3.76 24.73
C SER A 511 -28.78 4.08 23.27
N SER A 512 -29.83 4.88 23.06
CA SER A 512 -30.19 5.36 21.74
C SER A 512 -29.34 6.53 21.25
N ASP A 513 -28.23 6.84 21.93
CA ASP A 513 -27.37 7.98 21.61
C ASP A 513 -25.96 7.80 22.19
N ALA A 514 -24.92 7.98 21.36
CA ALA A 514 -23.54 7.98 21.82
C ALA A 514 -23.10 9.33 22.41
N SER A 515 -23.80 10.42 22.08
CA SER A 515 -23.44 11.77 22.51
C SER A 515 -23.56 12.00 24.02
N LEU A 516 -24.32 11.14 24.73
CA LEU A 516 -24.32 11.07 26.20
C LEU A 516 -22.90 11.08 26.79
N PHE A 517 -21.95 10.46 26.07
CA PHE A 517 -20.56 10.27 26.49
C PHE A 517 -19.59 11.29 25.89
N ASP A 518 -20.09 12.23 25.08
CA ASP A 518 -19.27 13.27 24.45
C ASP A 518 -18.68 14.20 25.51
N ASN A 519 -17.47 14.72 25.23
CA ASN A 519 -16.77 15.66 26.09
C ASN A 519 -17.65 16.91 26.41
N ASP A 520 -18.50 17.34 25.47
CA ASP A 520 -19.42 18.48 25.70
C ASP A 520 -20.59 18.16 26.65
N LEU A 521 -21.05 16.91 26.69
CA LEU A 521 -22.27 16.51 27.41
C LEU A 521 -21.98 15.71 28.68
N ILE A 522 -20.85 15.02 28.79
CA ILE A 522 -20.56 14.11 29.90
C ILE A 522 -20.60 14.82 31.26
N THR A 523 -20.21 16.09 31.33
CA THR A 523 -20.24 16.90 32.57
C THR A 523 -21.53 17.68 32.78
N ARG A 524 -22.50 17.60 31.85
CA ARG A 524 -23.80 18.27 31.97
C ARG A 524 -24.78 17.38 32.72
N TYR A 525 -25.66 18.00 33.49
CA TYR A 525 -26.71 17.30 34.25
C TYR A 525 -26.12 16.14 35.09
N ASP A 526 -26.76 14.97 35.10
CA ASP A 526 -26.27 13.77 35.79
C ASP A 526 -25.59 12.78 34.83
N ASN A 527 -25.19 13.22 33.62
CA ASN A 527 -24.64 12.35 32.57
C ASN A 527 -23.42 11.54 33.05
N LEU A 528 -22.46 12.16 33.73
CA LEU A 528 -21.28 11.48 34.28
C LEU A 528 -21.66 10.43 35.34
N GLN A 529 -22.58 10.75 36.26
CA GLN A 529 -23.02 9.81 37.28
C GLN A 529 -23.72 8.62 36.63
N PHE A 530 -24.58 8.86 35.65
CA PHE A 530 -25.26 7.82 34.89
C PHE A 530 -24.27 6.93 34.12
N ALA A 531 -23.31 7.52 33.43
CA ALA A 531 -22.24 6.81 32.72
C ALA A 531 -21.39 5.93 33.66
N ASN A 532 -21.03 6.45 34.83
CA ASN A 532 -20.30 5.69 35.85
C ASN A 532 -21.12 4.52 36.37
N ASN A 533 -22.41 4.72 36.67
CA ASN A 533 -23.28 3.65 37.14
C ASN A 533 -23.47 2.55 36.07
N ILE A 534 -23.51 2.92 34.77
CA ILE A 534 -23.57 1.97 33.65
C ILE A 534 -22.33 1.09 33.64
N ILE A 535 -21.13 1.66 33.70
CA ILE A 535 -19.88 0.89 33.71
C ILE A 535 -19.78 0.01 34.96
N GLU A 536 -20.15 0.53 36.13
CA GLU A 536 -20.16 -0.25 37.37
C GLU A 536 -21.16 -1.41 37.31
N TRP A 537 -22.35 -1.20 36.74
CA TRP A 537 -23.32 -2.27 36.55
C TRP A 537 -22.86 -3.32 35.54
N LEU A 538 -22.28 -2.91 34.41
CA LEU A 538 -21.78 -3.81 33.37
C LEU A 538 -20.60 -4.66 33.85
N THR A 539 -19.79 -4.13 34.77
CA THR A 539 -18.63 -4.82 35.33
C THR A 539 -18.89 -5.48 36.68
N GLU A 540 -20.11 -5.34 37.21
CA GLU A 540 -20.45 -5.73 38.59
C GLU A 540 -19.51 -5.11 39.66
N GLY A 541 -18.87 -3.98 39.33
CA GLY A 541 -17.85 -3.31 40.13
C GLY A 541 -16.46 -3.95 40.09
N ASP A 542 -16.26 -5.03 39.34
CA ASP A 542 -14.96 -5.71 39.20
C ASP A 542 -14.00 -4.92 38.30
N ARG A 543 -12.91 -4.42 38.91
CA ARG A 543 -11.90 -3.57 38.26
C ARG A 543 -10.91 -4.36 37.40
N ASP A 544 -10.89 -5.70 37.52
CA ASP A 544 -10.05 -6.56 36.68
C ASP A 544 -10.63 -6.72 35.25
N ILE A 545 -11.90 -6.34 35.05
CA ILE A 545 -12.56 -6.34 33.74
C ILE A 545 -11.98 -5.23 32.85
N ALA A 546 -11.55 -5.59 31.62
CA ALA A 546 -11.12 -4.62 30.63
C ALA A 546 -12.30 -3.82 30.08
N ILE A 547 -12.21 -2.50 30.02
CA ILE A 547 -13.14 -1.69 29.22
C ILE A 547 -12.52 -1.52 27.83
N VAL A 548 -13.20 -2.02 26.80
CA VAL A 548 -12.66 -2.00 25.44
C VAL A 548 -13.59 -1.21 24.53
N PHE A 549 -13.08 -0.13 23.96
CA PHE A 549 -13.80 0.71 23.01
C PHE A 549 -13.65 0.19 21.58
N ASP A 550 -14.76 0.03 20.87
CA ASP A 550 -14.77 -0.34 19.45
C ASP A 550 -14.56 0.88 18.56
N GLU A 551 -13.31 1.13 18.21
CA GLU A 551 -12.92 2.18 17.27
C GLU A 551 -12.90 1.68 15.81
N SER A 552 -13.09 0.37 15.60
CA SER A 552 -13.04 -0.24 14.28
C SER A 552 -14.32 0.00 13.48
N HIS A 553 -15.46 0.04 14.18
CA HIS A 553 -16.76 0.34 13.58
C HIS A 553 -17.14 1.82 13.64
N ASN A 554 -16.50 2.62 14.50
CA ASN A 554 -16.63 4.08 14.48
C ASN A 554 -15.90 4.67 13.26
N ALA A 555 -16.65 5.16 12.27
CA ALA A 555 -16.13 5.84 11.09
C ALA A 555 -16.76 7.23 10.94
N PRO A 556 -16.14 8.15 10.18
CA PRO A 556 -16.78 9.42 9.83
C PRO A 556 -17.96 9.21 8.88
N TYR A 557 -18.99 10.05 8.98
CA TYR A 557 -20.10 10.06 8.02
C TYR A 557 -19.60 10.27 6.59
N GLY A 558 -19.99 9.38 5.68
CA GLY A 558 -19.80 9.52 4.23
C GLY A 558 -18.35 9.41 3.73
N ARG A 559 -17.37 9.15 4.61
CA ARG A 559 -15.95 9.11 4.22
C ARG A 559 -15.17 8.08 5.03
N ARG A 560 -14.40 7.23 4.34
CA ARG A 560 -13.31 6.47 4.98
C ARG A 560 -12.16 7.42 5.28
N GLU A 561 -11.86 7.60 6.56
CA GLU A 561 -10.69 8.33 7.00
C GLU A 561 -9.41 7.57 6.69
N PHE A 562 -8.43 8.24 6.09
CA PHE A 562 -7.07 7.75 5.92
C PHE A 562 -6.16 8.29 7.03
N ASN A 563 -6.57 8.10 8.29
CA ASN A 563 -5.69 8.36 9.42
C ASN A 563 -4.78 7.14 9.68
N SER A 564 -3.66 7.34 10.37
CA SER A 564 -2.64 6.33 10.61
C SER A 564 -3.16 5.15 11.44
N ALA A 565 -4.02 5.41 12.42
CA ALA A 565 -4.70 4.38 13.21
C ALA A 565 -5.65 3.53 12.35
N ALA A 566 -6.43 4.15 11.46
CA ALA A 566 -7.33 3.50 10.51
C ALA A 566 -6.55 2.61 9.53
N MET A 567 -5.46 3.15 8.97
CA MET A 567 -4.60 2.39 8.06
C MET A 567 -3.98 1.20 8.80
N PHE A 568 -3.42 1.42 9.98
CA PHE A 568 -2.86 0.34 10.80
C PHE A 568 -3.92 -0.72 11.12
N GLY A 569 -5.10 -0.30 11.57
CA GLY A 569 -6.26 -1.15 11.84
C GLY A 569 -6.65 -1.99 10.62
N MET A 570 -6.72 -1.37 9.44
CA MET A 570 -7.00 -2.05 8.17
C MET A 570 -5.92 -3.08 7.80
N PHE A 571 -4.63 -2.71 7.87
CA PHE A 571 -3.52 -3.63 7.60
C PHE A 571 -3.52 -4.81 8.58
N GLN A 572 -3.70 -4.53 9.86
CA GLN A 572 -3.79 -5.55 10.89
C GLN A 572 -5.03 -6.43 10.70
N GLY A 573 -6.16 -5.86 10.29
CA GLY A 573 -7.39 -6.59 9.93
C GLY A 573 -7.15 -7.57 8.79
N TYR A 574 -6.46 -7.16 7.73
CA TYR A 574 -6.07 -8.06 6.63
C TYR A 574 -5.10 -9.15 7.08
N ILE A 575 -4.09 -8.82 7.89
CA ILE A 575 -3.15 -9.80 8.43
C ILE A 575 -3.90 -10.81 9.31
N ASN A 576 -4.79 -10.32 10.18
CA ASN A 576 -5.63 -11.14 11.04
C ASN A 576 -6.49 -12.07 10.18
N TRP A 577 -7.21 -11.55 9.18
CA TRP A 577 -8.03 -12.36 8.27
C TRP A 577 -7.22 -13.42 7.50
N LEU A 578 -6.04 -13.06 6.97
CA LEU A 578 -5.14 -14.02 6.32
C LEU A 578 -4.65 -15.10 7.29
N SER A 579 -4.45 -14.75 8.56
CA SER A 579 -3.97 -15.67 9.61
C SER A 579 -5.07 -16.53 10.22
N THR A 580 -6.32 -16.05 10.26
CA THR A 580 -7.46 -16.78 10.81
C THR A 580 -8.10 -17.69 9.78
N ASN A 581 -7.90 -17.44 8.48
CA ASN A 581 -8.34 -18.35 7.43
C ASN A 581 -7.55 -19.68 7.48
N PRO A 582 -8.20 -20.84 7.71
CA PRO A 582 -7.52 -22.13 7.89
C PRO A 582 -6.66 -22.56 6.69
N PHE A 583 -7.04 -22.15 5.47
CA PHE A 583 -6.27 -22.48 4.26
C PHE A 583 -5.08 -21.53 4.06
N LEU A 584 -5.31 -20.22 4.22
CA LEU A 584 -4.27 -19.22 3.97
C LEU A 584 -3.21 -19.19 5.07
N SER A 585 -3.56 -19.52 6.31
CA SER A 585 -2.65 -19.58 7.45
C SER A 585 -1.48 -20.55 7.24
N TRP A 586 -1.67 -21.63 6.48
CA TRP A 586 -0.59 -22.56 6.11
C TRP A 586 0.19 -22.10 4.87
N ILE A 587 -0.52 -21.57 3.87
CA ILE A 587 0.07 -21.15 2.60
C ILE A 587 0.95 -19.92 2.79
N TYR A 588 0.54 -18.98 3.63
CA TYR A 588 1.19 -17.68 3.80
C TYR A 588 2.62 -17.79 4.36
N PRO A 589 2.90 -18.51 5.47
CA PRO A 589 4.27 -18.69 5.97
C PRO A 589 5.17 -19.39 4.95
N LEU A 590 4.66 -20.42 4.27
CA LEU A 590 5.42 -21.13 3.23
C LEU A 590 5.76 -20.22 2.06
N TRP A 591 4.80 -19.39 1.63
CA TRP A 591 5.02 -18.41 0.57
C TRP A 591 6.01 -17.33 1.00
N ALA A 592 5.88 -16.80 2.22
CA ALA A 592 6.79 -15.83 2.80
C ALA A 592 8.22 -16.38 2.88
N VAL A 593 8.42 -17.59 3.41
CA VAL A 593 9.72 -18.26 3.43
C VAL A 593 10.26 -18.46 2.02
N ARG A 594 9.44 -18.90 1.07
CA ARG A 594 9.85 -19.09 -0.33
C ARG A 594 10.25 -17.77 -1.00
N VAL A 595 9.54 -16.69 -0.71
CA VAL A 595 9.90 -15.34 -1.16
C VAL A 595 11.21 -14.96 -0.49
N ILE A 596 11.31 -14.90 0.84
CA ILE A 596 12.53 -14.51 1.56
C ILE A 596 13.75 -15.34 1.12
N ALA A 597 13.65 -16.67 1.06
CA ALA A 597 14.75 -17.56 0.65
C ALA A 597 15.22 -17.33 -0.80
N ARG A 598 14.37 -16.79 -1.66
CA ARG A 598 14.75 -16.41 -3.03
C ARG A 598 15.50 -15.08 -3.08
N TRP A 599 15.39 -14.26 -2.03
CA TRP A 599 15.97 -12.93 -1.94
C TRP A 599 17.17 -12.85 -0.99
N VAL A 600 17.27 -13.75 0.00
CA VAL A 600 18.48 -13.93 0.80
C VAL A 600 19.62 -14.35 -0.15
N PRO A 601 20.72 -13.58 -0.20
CA PRO A 601 21.82 -13.87 -1.11
C PRO A 601 22.37 -15.27 -0.79
N LYS A 602 22.33 -16.16 -1.79
CA LYS A 602 22.84 -17.52 -1.63
C LYS A 602 24.35 -17.46 -1.41
N ASP A 603 24.88 -18.23 -0.46
CA ASP A 603 26.32 -18.27 -0.18
C ASP A 603 27.17 -18.63 -1.41
N LYS A 604 26.59 -19.38 -2.35
CA LYS A 604 27.22 -19.67 -3.64
C LYS A 604 27.49 -18.41 -4.48
N ASP A 605 26.62 -17.41 -4.43
CA ASP A 605 26.81 -16.15 -5.15
C ASP A 605 27.84 -15.25 -4.47
N LYS A 606 27.93 -15.27 -3.12
CA LYS A 606 29.03 -14.64 -2.36
C LYS A 606 30.38 -15.26 -2.72
N LYS A 607 30.48 -16.60 -2.73
CA LYS A 607 31.71 -17.32 -3.13
C LYS A 607 32.10 -17.01 -4.57
N ARG A 608 31.13 -16.95 -5.48
CA ARG A 608 31.39 -16.64 -6.90
C ARG A 608 31.83 -15.18 -7.12
N LYS A 609 31.30 -14.23 -6.35
CA LYS A 609 31.75 -12.83 -6.37
C LYS A 609 33.15 -12.67 -5.79
N LYS A 610 33.47 -13.34 -4.68
CA LYS A 610 34.83 -13.36 -4.12
C LYS A 610 35.84 -13.92 -5.12
N LYS A 611 35.51 -15.05 -5.74
CA LYS A 611 36.40 -15.67 -6.74
C LYS A 611 36.67 -14.76 -7.95
N LYS A 612 35.66 -14.03 -8.42
CA LYS A 612 35.84 -13.03 -9.49
C LYS A 612 36.72 -11.85 -9.07
N GLN A 613 36.57 -11.36 -7.85
CA GLN A 613 37.43 -10.28 -7.33
C GLN A 613 38.88 -10.75 -7.16
N GLU A 614 39.08 -12.00 -6.71
CA GLU A 614 40.41 -12.61 -6.65
C GLU A 614 41.03 -12.76 -8.05
N GLU A 615 40.26 -13.20 -9.05
CA GLU A 615 40.70 -13.28 -10.45
C GLU A 615 41.06 -11.90 -11.04
N GLU A 616 40.25 -10.86 -10.78
CA GLU A 616 40.52 -9.48 -11.25
C GLU A 616 41.76 -8.87 -10.59
N ILE A 617 41.96 -9.11 -9.28
CA ILE A 617 43.19 -8.68 -8.56
C ILE A 617 44.41 -9.42 -9.12
N GLU A 618 44.28 -10.71 -9.45
CA GLU A 618 45.37 -11.49 -10.04
C GLU A 618 45.72 -11.00 -11.47
N GLU A 619 44.73 -10.58 -12.26
CA GLU A 619 44.94 -9.94 -13.56
C GLU A 619 45.62 -8.56 -13.42
N GLU A 620 45.20 -7.71 -12.47
CA GLU A 620 45.88 -6.44 -12.20
C GLU A 620 47.33 -6.64 -11.72
N ILE A 621 47.59 -7.65 -10.87
CA ILE A 621 48.96 -8.00 -10.44
C ILE A 621 49.80 -8.44 -11.64
N LYS A 622 49.22 -9.23 -12.57
CA LYS A 622 49.91 -9.61 -13.81
C LYS A 622 50.22 -8.38 -14.67
N GLU A 623 49.27 -7.48 -14.87
CA GLU A 623 49.49 -6.23 -15.62
C GLU A 623 50.54 -5.31 -14.98
N LEU A 624 50.59 -5.25 -13.65
CA LEU A 624 51.62 -4.51 -12.92
C LEU A 624 53.00 -5.16 -13.06
N GLN A 625 53.08 -6.49 -13.04
CA GLN A 625 54.32 -7.23 -13.33
C GLN A 625 54.80 -7.01 -14.78
N PHE A 626 53.88 -6.86 -15.74
CA PHE A 626 54.19 -6.53 -17.15
C PHE A 626 54.88 -5.17 -17.31
N ARG A 627 54.61 -4.19 -16.44
CA ARG A 627 55.26 -2.86 -16.51
C ARG A 627 56.71 -2.82 -16.00
N THR A 628 57.15 -3.83 -15.25
CA THR A 628 58.49 -3.86 -14.64
C THR A 628 59.50 -4.78 -15.33
N SER A 629 59.07 -5.65 -16.24
CA SER A 629 59.99 -6.55 -16.96
C SER A 629 60.49 -5.91 -18.26
N SER A 630 61.81 -5.85 -18.47
CA SER A 630 62.38 -5.30 -19.71
C SER A 630 61.90 -6.10 -20.93
N PHE A 631 61.65 -5.44 -22.07
CA PHE A 631 61.26 -6.08 -23.35
C PHE A 631 62.15 -7.30 -23.72
N PHE A 632 63.41 -7.31 -23.27
CA PHE A 632 64.33 -8.44 -23.41
C PHE A 632 63.91 -9.66 -22.59
N ALA A 633 63.51 -9.47 -21.33
CA ALA A 633 63.01 -10.55 -20.47
C ALA A 633 61.70 -11.13 -21.01
N GLU A 634 60.83 -10.29 -21.54
CA GLU A 634 59.59 -10.69 -22.21
C GLU A 634 59.88 -11.56 -23.44
N LYS A 635 60.84 -11.13 -24.27
CA LYS A 635 61.23 -11.89 -25.48
C LYS A 635 61.88 -13.23 -25.15
N ILE A 636 62.71 -13.32 -24.11
CA ILE A 636 63.28 -14.60 -23.63
C ILE A 636 62.20 -15.51 -23.07
N ASN A 637 61.25 -14.98 -22.28
CA ASN A 637 60.14 -15.77 -21.76
C ASN A 637 59.21 -16.26 -22.88
N TRP A 638 58.97 -15.44 -23.90
CA TRP A 638 58.23 -15.82 -25.10
C TRP A 638 58.89 -16.98 -25.84
N TYR A 639 60.21 -16.93 -26.05
CA TYR A 639 60.95 -18.05 -26.65
C TYR A 639 60.90 -19.32 -25.80
N ARG A 640 60.94 -19.19 -24.46
CA ARG A 640 60.78 -20.33 -23.55
C ARG A 640 59.38 -20.97 -23.65
N ILE A 641 58.32 -20.17 -23.62
CA ILE A 641 56.92 -20.66 -23.71
C ILE A 641 56.68 -21.38 -25.05
N ASN A 642 57.24 -20.86 -26.14
CA ASN A 642 57.10 -21.45 -27.47
C ASN A 642 58.13 -22.55 -27.79
N LYS A 643 58.96 -22.95 -26.81
CA LYS A 643 60.02 -23.97 -26.96
C LYS A 643 61.03 -23.64 -28.07
N GLU A 644 61.25 -22.36 -28.37
CA GLU A 644 62.24 -21.87 -29.33
C GLU A 644 63.59 -21.58 -28.64
N TYR A 645 64.12 -22.57 -27.92
CA TYR A 645 65.29 -22.43 -27.05
C TYR A 645 66.56 -21.94 -27.78
N ASN A 646 66.75 -22.37 -29.02
CA ASN A 646 67.87 -21.91 -29.85
C ASN A 646 67.84 -20.39 -30.08
N GLN A 647 66.65 -19.83 -30.33
CA GLN A 647 66.52 -18.40 -30.58
C GLN A 647 66.79 -17.59 -29.30
N ALA A 648 66.36 -18.08 -28.14
CA ALA A 648 66.67 -17.49 -26.85
C ALA A 648 68.18 -17.49 -26.57
N LEU A 649 68.86 -18.63 -26.76
CA LEU A 649 70.31 -18.74 -26.54
C LEU A 649 71.12 -17.89 -27.51
N VAL A 650 70.76 -17.85 -28.80
CA VAL A 650 71.43 -16.99 -29.77
C VAL A 650 71.28 -15.51 -29.40
N LEU A 651 70.11 -15.11 -28.90
CA LEU A 651 69.86 -13.73 -28.50
C LEU A 651 70.65 -13.33 -27.25
N LEU A 652 70.79 -14.24 -26.28
CA LEU A 652 71.66 -14.08 -25.10
C LEU A 652 73.14 -14.07 -25.48
N TYR A 653 73.57 -15.00 -26.32
CA TYR A 653 74.94 -15.11 -26.78
C TYR A 653 75.39 -13.89 -27.60
N ARG A 654 74.53 -13.35 -28.48
CA ARG A 654 74.79 -12.07 -29.18
C ARG A 654 74.98 -10.89 -28.23
N ARG A 655 74.43 -10.96 -27.02
CA ARG A 655 74.66 -9.94 -25.98
C ARG A 655 76.03 -10.12 -25.34
N LEU A 656 76.43 -11.36 -25.08
CA LEU A 656 77.78 -11.69 -24.61
C LEU A 656 78.84 -11.32 -25.65
N GLU A 657 78.64 -11.69 -26.91
CA GLU A 657 79.51 -11.36 -28.06
C GLU A 657 79.70 -9.84 -28.21
N ARG A 658 78.63 -9.04 -28.07
CA ARG A 658 78.75 -7.57 -28.07
C ARG A 658 79.59 -7.03 -26.93
N LYS A 659 79.56 -7.66 -25.74
CA LYS A 659 80.45 -7.29 -24.64
C LYS A 659 81.88 -7.67 -24.96
N ILE A 660 82.12 -8.91 -25.39
CA ILE A 660 83.44 -9.41 -25.78
C ILE A 660 84.05 -8.49 -26.85
N ASN A 661 83.31 -8.16 -27.91
CA ASN A 661 83.79 -7.28 -28.97
C ASN A 661 84.17 -5.87 -28.47
N LYS A 662 83.42 -5.36 -27.49
CA LYS A 662 83.74 -4.07 -26.86
C LYS A 662 85.04 -4.16 -26.05
N MET A 663 85.29 -5.29 -25.39
CA MET A 663 86.51 -5.55 -24.62
C MET A 663 87.72 -5.76 -25.52
N MET A 664 87.54 -6.37 -26.69
CA MET A 664 88.63 -6.73 -27.62
C MET A 664 89.10 -5.60 -28.55
N GLY A 665 88.60 -4.37 -28.35
CA GLY A 665 89.16 -3.16 -28.97
C GLY A 665 89.17 -3.14 -30.51
N GLY A 666 88.34 -3.94 -31.18
CA GLY A 666 88.26 -4.02 -32.65
C GLY A 666 89.00 -5.20 -33.29
N THR A 667 89.67 -6.06 -32.52
CA THR A 667 90.14 -7.36 -33.05
C THR A 667 88.94 -8.30 -33.28
N PRO A 668 88.90 -9.06 -34.39
CA PRO A 668 87.79 -9.95 -34.68
C PRO A 668 87.72 -11.06 -33.62
N PRO A 669 86.57 -11.26 -32.98
CA PRO A 669 86.38 -12.21 -31.88
C PRO A 669 86.37 -13.66 -32.41
N THR A 670 87.54 -14.26 -32.61
CA THR A 670 87.61 -15.72 -32.80
C THR A 670 87.75 -16.39 -31.44
N VAL A 671 87.23 -17.62 -31.30
CA VAL A 671 87.31 -18.36 -30.04
C VAL A 671 88.74 -18.42 -29.51
N ASP A 672 89.71 -18.67 -30.39
CA ASP A 672 91.13 -18.73 -30.00
C ASP A 672 91.67 -17.37 -29.57
N THR A 673 91.26 -16.26 -30.22
CA THR A 673 91.67 -14.92 -29.77
C THR A 673 91.07 -14.53 -28.42
N ILE A 674 89.81 -14.90 -28.16
CA ILE A 674 89.15 -14.65 -26.87
C ILE A 674 89.88 -15.44 -25.76
N VAL A 675 90.14 -16.73 -25.98
CA VAL A 675 90.84 -17.58 -25.02
C VAL A 675 92.28 -17.11 -24.81
N ALA A 676 92.99 -16.69 -25.87
CA ALA A 676 94.34 -16.15 -25.76
C ALA A 676 94.38 -14.85 -24.93
N GLN A 677 93.43 -13.94 -25.13
CA GLN A 677 93.34 -12.71 -24.34
C GLN A 677 92.95 -12.95 -22.88
N ILE A 678 92.02 -13.87 -22.62
CA ILE A 678 91.70 -14.27 -21.24
C ILE A 678 92.94 -14.88 -20.57
N LYS A 679 93.67 -15.75 -21.28
CA LYS A 679 94.91 -16.36 -20.80
C LYS A 679 96.01 -15.32 -20.54
N GLU A 680 96.12 -14.29 -21.36
CA GLU A 680 97.09 -13.20 -21.22
C GLU A 680 96.73 -12.26 -20.05
N ALA A 681 95.45 -11.95 -19.84
CA ALA A 681 95.02 -11.09 -18.76
C ALA A 681 94.98 -11.78 -17.38
N GLN A 682 94.72 -13.08 -17.34
CA GLN A 682 94.53 -13.84 -16.09
C GLN A 682 95.67 -14.83 -15.81
N GLN A 683 96.89 -14.56 -16.32
CA GLN A 683 98.07 -15.45 -16.29
C GLN A 683 98.39 -16.08 -14.92
N GLN A 684 97.91 -15.54 -13.80
CA GLN A 684 98.16 -16.06 -12.44
C GLN A 684 96.99 -16.81 -11.77
N TYR A 685 95.76 -16.80 -12.30
CA TYR A 685 94.58 -17.22 -11.52
C TYR A 685 93.65 -18.26 -12.16
N MET A 686 93.73 -18.51 -13.47
CA MET A 686 92.85 -19.45 -14.16
C MET A 686 93.55 -20.77 -14.49
N LYS A 687 92.93 -21.91 -14.18
CA LYS A 687 93.46 -23.23 -14.51
C LYS A 687 93.26 -23.51 -16.00
N SER A 688 94.15 -24.32 -16.61
CA SER A 688 94.02 -24.70 -18.03
C SER A 688 92.67 -25.35 -18.35
N GLU A 689 92.13 -26.13 -17.41
CA GLU A 689 90.83 -26.80 -17.55
C GLU A 689 89.66 -25.80 -17.69
N GLU A 690 89.74 -24.65 -17.03
CA GLU A 690 88.71 -23.60 -17.08
C GLU A 690 88.74 -22.88 -18.43
N LEU A 691 89.94 -22.63 -18.98
CA LEU A 691 90.12 -22.09 -20.33
C LEU A 691 89.56 -23.05 -21.38
N ASP A 692 89.81 -24.35 -21.24
CA ASP A 692 89.25 -25.37 -22.13
C ASP A 692 87.73 -25.44 -22.03
N ARG A 693 87.15 -25.28 -20.83
CA ARG A 693 85.70 -25.20 -20.64
C ARG A 693 85.09 -23.99 -21.35
N ILE A 694 85.68 -22.79 -21.19
CA ILE A 694 85.24 -21.57 -21.90
C ILE A 694 85.35 -21.77 -23.41
N LYS A 695 86.47 -22.33 -23.89
CA LYS A 695 86.69 -22.62 -25.31
C LYS A 695 85.60 -23.53 -25.86
N ASN A 696 85.33 -24.64 -25.19
CA ASN A 696 84.32 -25.61 -25.60
C ASN A 696 82.91 -25.00 -25.58
N PHE A 697 82.59 -24.17 -24.59
CA PHE A 697 81.32 -23.45 -24.54
C PHE A 697 81.15 -22.50 -25.73
N LEU A 698 82.17 -21.68 -26.04
CA LEU A 698 82.12 -20.74 -27.18
C LEU A 698 81.98 -21.48 -28.52
N ILE A 699 82.72 -22.58 -28.71
CA ILE A 699 82.57 -23.43 -29.91
C ILE A 699 81.13 -23.97 -30.02
N LYS A 700 80.58 -24.48 -28.92
CA LYS A 700 79.23 -25.01 -28.88
C LYS A 700 78.18 -23.92 -29.18
N MET A 701 78.38 -22.69 -28.69
CA MET A 701 77.51 -21.56 -29.01
C MET A 701 77.60 -21.12 -30.47
N GLU A 702 78.78 -21.16 -31.10
CA GLU A 702 78.93 -20.92 -32.55
C GLU A 702 78.23 -22.02 -33.38
N GLN A 703 78.27 -23.27 -32.92
CA GLN A 703 77.52 -24.38 -33.53
C GLN A 703 76.00 -24.18 -33.42
N VAL A 704 75.50 -23.72 -32.28
CA VAL A 704 74.07 -23.36 -32.10
C VAL A 704 73.69 -22.17 -33.00
N LYS A 705 74.52 -21.13 -33.07
CA LYS A 705 74.30 -19.93 -33.90
C LYS A 705 74.29 -20.25 -35.40
N SER A 706 75.14 -21.18 -35.84
CA SER A 706 75.19 -21.68 -37.22
C SER A 706 74.15 -22.78 -37.53
N LYS A 707 73.29 -23.12 -36.56
CA LYS A 707 72.27 -24.19 -36.64
C LYS A 707 72.84 -25.59 -36.89
N GLN A 708 74.09 -25.83 -36.52
CA GLN A 708 74.70 -27.17 -36.56
C GLN A 708 74.25 -28.05 -35.39
N ILE A 709 73.89 -27.43 -34.26
CA ILE A 709 73.32 -28.09 -33.08
C ILE A 709 71.98 -27.43 -32.77
N GLU A 710 70.95 -28.25 -32.54
CA GLU A 710 69.62 -27.80 -32.16
C GLU A 710 69.32 -28.20 -30.72
N ILE A 711 69.00 -27.22 -29.88
CA ILE A 711 68.58 -27.45 -28.50
C ILE A 711 67.07 -27.59 -28.45
N ILE A 712 66.62 -28.81 -28.14
CA ILE A 712 65.20 -29.20 -28.17
C ILE A 712 64.62 -29.24 -26.74
N ASP A 713 65.45 -29.56 -25.74
CA ASP A 713 65.00 -29.74 -24.36
C ASP A 713 65.24 -28.50 -23.49
N GLU A 714 64.34 -28.28 -22.52
CA GLU A 714 64.42 -27.18 -21.56
C GLU A 714 65.62 -27.36 -20.61
N LYS A 715 65.97 -28.62 -20.28
CA LYS A 715 67.14 -28.92 -19.45
C LYS A 715 68.43 -28.51 -20.14
N GLU A 716 68.61 -28.87 -21.40
CA GLU A 716 69.78 -28.48 -22.18
C GLU A 716 69.88 -26.95 -22.35
N PHE A 717 68.74 -26.27 -22.50
CA PHE A 717 68.68 -24.81 -22.51
C PHE A 717 69.18 -24.21 -21.19
N HIS A 718 68.72 -24.72 -20.05
CA HIS A 718 69.18 -24.27 -18.73
C HIS A 718 70.67 -24.52 -18.52
N ASP A 719 71.16 -25.70 -18.88
CA ASP A 719 72.58 -26.03 -18.76
C ASP A 719 73.45 -25.05 -19.59
N MET A 720 73.04 -24.76 -20.83
CA MET A 720 73.72 -23.77 -21.68
C MET A 720 73.59 -22.34 -21.17
N PHE A 721 72.47 -21.99 -20.54
CA PHE A 721 72.27 -20.68 -19.92
C PHE A 721 73.22 -20.48 -18.73
N PHE A 722 73.33 -21.46 -17.84
CA PHE A 722 74.23 -21.40 -16.69
C PHE A 722 75.71 -21.39 -17.12
N GLU A 723 76.08 -22.18 -18.14
CA GLU A 723 77.43 -22.12 -18.72
C GLU A 723 77.74 -20.74 -19.32
N MET A 724 76.74 -20.09 -19.93
CA MET A 724 76.88 -18.73 -20.46
C MET A 724 77.05 -17.69 -19.36
N GLU A 725 76.32 -17.82 -18.26
CA GLU A 725 76.44 -16.94 -17.10
C GLU A 725 77.80 -17.09 -16.44
N TRP A 726 78.22 -18.34 -16.19
CA TRP A 726 79.54 -18.68 -15.66
C TRP A 726 80.65 -18.12 -16.56
N THR A 727 80.55 -18.33 -17.87
CA THR A 727 81.53 -17.79 -18.84
C THR A 727 81.54 -16.25 -18.81
N ASN A 728 80.37 -15.61 -18.75
CA ASN A 728 80.25 -14.14 -18.67
C ASN A 728 80.83 -13.57 -17.38
N GLU A 729 80.77 -14.28 -16.25
CA GLU A 729 81.42 -13.84 -15.00
C GLU A 729 82.95 -13.85 -15.13
N HIS A 730 83.51 -14.93 -15.67
CA HIS A 730 84.96 -15.04 -15.87
C HIS A 730 85.48 -14.01 -16.89
N ILE A 731 84.66 -13.69 -17.89
CA ILE A 731 84.93 -12.65 -18.88
C ILE A 731 84.74 -11.23 -18.29
N ARG A 732 83.90 -11.02 -17.26
CA ARG A 732 83.71 -9.68 -16.65
C ARG A 732 84.87 -9.22 -15.77
N HIS A 733 85.67 -10.17 -15.29
CA HIS A 733 86.86 -9.89 -14.50
C HIS A 733 88.09 -9.57 -15.38
N PHE A 734 87.92 -9.61 -16.71
CA PHE A 734 88.75 -8.96 -17.72
C PHE A 734 88.18 -7.55 -17.98
#